data_AF-A0A843RGS4-F1
#
_entry.id   AF-A0A843RGS4-F1
#
_cell.length_a   1.000
_cell.length_b   1.000
_cell.length_c   1.000
_cell.angle_alpha   90.00
_cell.angle_beta   90.00
_cell.angle_gamma   90.00
#
_symmetry.space_group_name_H-M   'P 1'
#
loop_
_entity.id
_entity.type
_entity.pdbx_description
1 polymer ?
#
loop_
_entity_poly.entity_id
_entity_poly.type
_entity_poly.pdbx_seq_one_letter_code
_entity_poly.pdbx_strand_id
1 'polypeptide(L)'
;MREGGSLWRAAARCAVLAGALLLPALPAAAQAAVTSRDIEATLAQMEALGRFFGAFAERDSNGFAQERWRRLSLGYPGTAELLGDLQTRGILLIDDLPAGRVSGLLDRGEIVIDRDLDGRWAPGLLPAGDGDEAARRRDLLLPVLFEALARRQAPQDWPWLADHLRAVGGLGQLAQDPVARPLLARFFQAKDAYLWLAMQRIGEGDPAARQALAGRQRETFGAIHALATDMAATFGPAPAERLQRDWSHYVALVDGFAVTRGWLLLDPALRRTQLGAAARREADAVRQAAAEVVASAPRSALAAARSEAARAAAPPGRPPKTAVPAISLGAVVAQSQGLDLDALPTELATQALALRPEAAAAMNAAAFRDFAARLKEAMAQPDPRLVIADREQQLGIARNQVAALQSEVGELAAALDDRAAESAQLETALAAERARLAASEQRAVAQAAEAERRLAEAETLGAAQRAAELKAAEAPAPEPAPRIAVAPPQAVGELGATPSQSEQRQLYVVFALAAVVVLALLLWLRRRRGAVEVDQPPPLLAAPGRFVQQPAIAEPPRPVVEMAAVASARAPVTRPRAKSQPGQTIKLNGITPPSADARAAMKAGKAQRAALRSAGQDAGTATLGPEAEADAAGHPIVQALRKGNLPLFELLFGELTGLRAPQLQRIAYGGRGEDLVIVCRAVGVDKLLFGSIFLLTDHLRGGDAEEEPERTAEILRMYDRLPSATAQKVLTKWQRNWGGDRCQEPSADV
;
A
#
# COMPACT_ATOMS: atom_id res chain seq x y z
N MET A 1 6.54 -43.80 -56.33
CA MET A 1 6.31 -43.43 -54.91
C MET A 1 6.45 -41.94 -54.56
N ARG A 2 6.65 -41.00 -55.51
CA ARG A 2 6.75 -39.55 -55.21
C ARG A 2 5.46 -38.73 -55.44
N GLU A 3 4.43 -39.28 -56.08
CA GLU A 3 3.20 -38.54 -56.41
C GLU A 3 2.10 -38.59 -55.32
N GLY A 4 2.17 -39.54 -54.38
CA GLY A 4 1.17 -39.68 -53.31
C GLY A 4 1.13 -38.54 -52.28
N GLY A 5 2.19 -37.72 -52.20
CA GLY A 5 2.30 -36.64 -51.22
C GLY A 5 1.53 -35.37 -51.58
N SER A 6 1.11 -35.19 -52.84
CA SER A 6 0.37 -34.02 -53.32
C SER A 6 -1.11 -34.10 -52.92
N LEU A 7 -1.74 -35.24 -53.20
CA LEU A 7 -3.15 -35.50 -52.88
C LEU A 7 -3.43 -35.47 -51.38
N TRP A 8 -2.50 -35.96 -50.55
CA TRP A 8 -2.65 -35.93 -49.10
C TRP A 8 -2.63 -34.50 -48.52
N ARG A 9 -1.84 -33.59 -49.11
CA ARG A 9 -1.82 -32.18 -48.67
C ARG A 9 -3.06 -31.42 -49.12
N ALA A 10 -3.60 -31.73 -50.30
CA ALA A 10 -4.86 -31.17 -50.78
C ALA A 10 -6.04 -31.63 -49.91
N ALA A 11 -6.11 -32.93 -49.59
CA ALA A 11 -7.12 -33.48 -48.71
C ALA A 11 -7.05 -32.92 -47.28
N ALA A 12 -5.84 -32.74 -46.72
CA ALA A 12 -5.66 -32.13 -45.41
C ALA A 12 -6.11 -30.65 -45.39
N ARG A 13 -5.85 -29.88 -46.46
CA ARG A 13 -6.31 -28.49 -46.58
C ARG A 13 -7.84 -28.41 -46.72
N CYS A 14 -8.44 -29.29 -47.51
CA CYS A 14 -9.90 -29.36 -47.63
C CYS A 14 -10.58 -29.80 -46.32
N ALA A 15 -9.97 -30.70 -45.55
CA ALA A 15 -10.49 -31.12 -44.24
C ALA A 15 -10.41 -30.00 -43.19
N VAL A 16 -9.37 -29.17 -43.22
CA VAL A 16 -9.27 -27.98 -42.35
C VAL A 16 -10.30 -26.91 -42.75
N LEU A 17 -10.49 -26.68 -44.04
CA LEU A 17 -11.52 -25.76 -44.54
C LEU A 17 -12.94 -26.25 -44.24
N ALA A 18 -13.22 -27.54 -44.43
CA ALA A 18 -14.51 -28.14 -44.09
C ALA A 18 -14.75 -28.16 -42.58
N GLY A 19 -13.72 -28.39 -41.76
CA GLY A 19 -13.80 -28.29 -40.30
C GLY A 19 -14.05 -26.86 -39.81
N ALA A 20 -13.50 -25.85 -40.49
CA ALA A 20 -13.78 -24.44 -40.22
C ALA A 20 -15.19 -24.01 -40.64
N LEU A 21 -15.74 -24.61 -41.71
CA LEU A 21 -17.09 -24.33 -42.20
C LEU A 21 -18.20 -25.12 -41.47
N LEU A 22 -17.85 -26.21 -40.77
CA LEU A 22 -18.77 -27.08 -40.04
C LEU A 22 -18.72 -26.92 -38.51
N LEU A 23 -17.90 -26.01 -37.98
CA LEU A 23 -18.09 -25.51 -36.62
C LEU A 23 -19.40 -24.72 -36.64
N PRO A 24 -20.51 -25.25 -36.06
CA PRO A 24 -21.69 -24.42 -35.89
C PRO A 24 -21.22 -23.18 -35.13
N ALA A 25 -21.58 -22.00 -35.60
CA ALA A 25 -21.46 -20.79 -34.81
C ALA A 25 -22.14 -21.10 -33.48
N LEU A 26 -21.35 -21.44 -32.45
CA LEU A 26 -21.84 -21.53 -31.09
C LEU A 26 -22.59 -20.22 -30.91
N PRO A 27 -23.89 -20.25 -30.57
CA PRO A 27 -24.67 -19.04 -30.44
C PRO A 27 -23.85 -18.13 -29.55
N ALA A 28 -23.40 -17.00 -30.11
CA ALA A 28 -22.47 -16.10 -29.43
C ALA A 28 -23.01 -15.95 -28.03
N ALA A 29 -22.34 -16.57 -27.05
CA ALA A 29 -22.91 -16.76 -25.72
C ALA A 29 -23.30 -15.35 -25.28
N ALA A 30 -24.61 -15.09 -25.16
CA ALA A 30 -25.14 -13.74 -25.13
C ALA A 30 -24.29 -12.97 -24.12
N GLN A 31 -23.47 -12.04 -24.63
CA GLN A 31 -22.51 -11.36 -23.78
C GLN A 31 -23.33 -10.74 -22.67
N ALA A 32 -23.04 -11.14 -21.43
CA ALA A 32 -23.68 -10.55 -20.29
C ALA A 32 -23.40 -9.05 -20.43
N ALA A 33 -24.44 -8.24 -20.59
CA ALA A 33 -24.35 -6.80 -20.65
C ALA A 33 -24.54 -6.25 -19.24
N VAL A 34 -24.01 -5.07 -18.96
CA VAL A 34 -24.37 -4.31 -17.75
C VAL A 34 -25.88 -4.10 -17.75
N THR A 35 -26.52 -4.34 -16.61
CA THR A 35 -27.96 -4.15 -16.43
C THR A 35 -28.26 -3.11 -15.35
N SER A 36 -29.48 -2.57 -15.34
CA SER A 36 -29.92 -1.66 -14.27
C SER A 36 -29.79 -2.28 -12.87
N ARG A 37 -29.95 -3.61 -12.78
CA ARG A 37 -29.77 -4.36 -11.54
C ARG A 37 -28.31 -4.37 -11.06
N ASP A 38 -27.34 -4.36 -11.98
CA ASP A 38 -25.92 -4.27 -11.63
C ASP A 38 -25.57 -2.88 -11.10
N ILE A 39 -26.20 -1.82 -11.65
CA ILE A 39 -26.11 -0.46 -11.10
C ILE A 39 -26.68 -0.43 -9.68
N GLU A 40 -27.92 -0.90 -9.48
CA GLU A 40 -28.56 -0.95 -8.15
C GLU A 40 -27.71 -1.72 -7.12
N ALA A 41 -27.14 -2.87 -7.51
CA ALA A 41 -26.25 -3.64 -6.65
C ALA A 41 -24.95 -2.89 -6.32
N THR A 42 -24.44 -2.08 -7.24
CA THR A 42 -23.26 -1.24 -7.03
C THR A 42 -23.58 -0.06 -6.10
N LEU A 43 -24.76 0.56 -6.22
CA LEU A 43 -25.22 1.61 -5.30
C LEU A 43 -25.39 1.06 -3.88
N ALA A 44 -25.98 -0.14 -3.73
CA ALA A 44 -26.08 -0.81 -2.43
C ALA A 44 -24.69 -1.11 -1.82
N GLN A 45 -23.69 -1.42 -2.64
CA GLN A 45 -22.30 -1.57 -2.16
C GLN A 45 -21.72 -0.25 -1.67
N MET A 46 -22.01 0.88 -2.32
CA MET A 46 -21.59 2.21 -1.86
C MET A 46 -22.19 2.54 -0.49
N GLU A 47 -23.48 2.26 -0.28
CA GLU A 47 -24.09 2.40 1.04
C GLU A 47 -23.45 1.49 2.10
N ALA A 48 -23.10 0.25 1.72
CA ALA A 48 -22.38 -0.66 2.60
C ALA A 48 -20.98 -0.15 2.96
N LEU A 49 -20.25 0.45 2.00
CA LEU A 49 -18.98 1.13 2.24
C LEU A 49 -19.15 2.32 3.21
N GLY A 50 -20.21 3.11 3.03
CA GLY A 50 -20.55 4.20 3.93
C GLY A 50 -20.73 3.73 5.38
N ARG A 51 -21.55 2.69 5.58
CA ARG A 51 -21.75 2.07 6.91
C ARG A 51 -20.48 1.49 7.49
N PHE A 52 -19.66 0.85 6.65
CA PHE A 52 -18.37 0.30 7.05
C PHE A 52 -17.46 1.41 7.61
N PHE A 53 -17.26 2.50 6.88
CA PHE A 53 -16.44 3.62 7.37
C PHE A 53 -17.05 4.31 8.60
N GLY A 54 -18.38 4.37 8.70
CA GLY A 54 -19.07 4.91 9.87
C GLY A 54 -18.73 4.14 11.15
N ALA A 55 -18.73 2.81 11.08
CA ALA A 55 -18.33 1.97 12.21
C ALA A 55 -16.86 2.19 12.64
N PHE A 56 -15.98 2.56 11.72
CA PHE A 56 -14.61 2.95 12.05
C PHE A 56 -14.54 4.33 12.68
N ALA A 57 -15.32 5.30 12.18
CA ALA A 57 -15.41 6.63 12.76
C ALA A 57 -15.83 6.58 14.24
N GLU A 58 -16.80 5.74 14.58
CA GLU A 58 -17.28 5.58 15.96
C GLU A 58 -16.21 4.98 16.91
N ARG A 59 -15.30 4.16 16.37
CA ARG A 59 -14.32 3.40 17.16
C ARG A 59 -12.95 4.07 17.26
N ASP A 60 -12.58 4.91 16.28
CA ASP A 60 -11.26 5.52 16.27
C ASP A 60 -11.16 6.62 17.33
N SER A 61 -10.11 6.55 18.14
CA SER A 61 -9.85 7.52 19.21
C SER A 61 -9.01 8.70 18.74
N ASN A 62 -8.42 8.61 17.55
CA ASN A 62 -7.71 9.71 16.92
C ASN A 62 -8.74 10.61 16.20
N GLY A 63 -8.92 11.85 16.67
CA GLY A 63 -9.92 12.78 16.13
C GLY A 63 -9.75 13.09 14.64
N PHE A 64 -8.52 13.12 14.13
CA PHE A 64 -8.25 13.32 12.71
C PHE A 64 -8.69 12.11 11.88
N ALA A 65 -8.33 10.89 12.31
CA ALA A 65 -8.75 9.67 11.64
C ALA A 65 -10.28 9.48 11.71
N GLN A 66 -10.88 9.71 12.88
CA GLN A 66 -12.33 9.69 13.10
C GLN A 66 -13.07 10.63 12.14
N GLU A 67 -12.63 11.89 12.02
CA GLU A 67 -13.25 12.85 11.11
C GLU A 67 -13.11 12.41 9.64
N ARG A 68 -11.95 11.84 9.26
CA ARG A 68 -11.77 11.28 7.92
C ARG A 68 -12.72 10.10 7.66
N TRP A 69 -12.84 9.17 8.60
CA TRP A 69 -13.78 8.05 8.50
C TRP A 69 -15.22 8.51 8.39
N ARG A 70 -15.59 9.54 9.17
CA ARG A 70 -16.91 10.15 9.12
C ARG A 70 -17.20 10.78 7.76
N ARG A 71 -16.23 11.45 7.15
CA ARG A 71 -16.41 12.02 5.80
C ARG A 71 -16.63 10.94 4.76
N LEU A 72 -15.82 9.87 4.78
CA LEU A 72 -16.03 8.72 3.89
C LEU A 72 -17.39 8.05 4.14
N SER A 73 -17.81 7.94 5.41
CA SER A 73 -19.10 7.33 5.77
C SER A 73 -20.30 8.10 5.24
N LEU A 74 -20.17 9.42 5.05
CA LEU A 74 -21.21 10.28 4.49
C LEU A 74 -21.08 10.43 2.97
N GLY A 75 -19.85 10.48 2.45
CA GLY A 75 -19.57 10.72 1.04
C GLY A 75 -20.05 9.59 0.13
N TYR A 76 -19.88 8.33 0.54
CA TYR A 76 -20.33 7.19 -0.26
C TYR A 76 -21.86 7.09 -0.39
N PRO A 77 -22.65 7.14 0.70
CA PRO A 77 -24.11 7.17 0.60
C PRO A 77 -24.63 8.38 -0.16
N GLY A 78 -24.07 9.57 0.05
CA GLY A 78 -24.47 10.76 -0.72
C GLY A 78 -24.17 10.64 -2.22
N THR A 79 -23.08 9.96 -2.58
CA THR A 79 -22.79 9.65 -4.00
C THR A 79 -23.75 8.59 -4.55
N ALA A 80 -24.13 7.60 -3.74
CA ALA A 80 -25.10 6.58 -4.13
C ALA A 80 -26.49 7.18 -4.37
N GLU A 81 -26.97 8.05 -3.47
CA GLU A 81 -28.22 8.80 -3.60
C GLU A 81 -28.22 9.64 -4.88
N LEU A 82 -27.13 10.38 -5.14
CA LEU A 82 -27.00 11.17 -6.36
C LEU A 82 -27.08 10.33 -7.64
N LEU A 83 -26.40 9.18 -7.68
CA LEU A 83 -26.46 8.28 -8.83
C LEU A 83 -27.84 7.62 -8.98
N GLY A 84 -28.47 7.22 -7.87
CA GLY A 84 -29.82 6.66 -7.86
C GLY A 84 -30.88 7.66 -8.35
N ASP A 85 -30.75 8.93 -7.97
CA ASP A 85 -31.59 10.02 -8.47
C ASP A 85 -31.41 10.21 -9.99
N LEU A 86 -30.16 10.18 -10.48
CA LEU A 86 -29.88 10.26 -11.91
C LEU A 86 -30.45 9.05 -12.67
N GLN A 87 -30.37 7.85 -12.10
CA GLN A 87 -30.96 6.63 -12.68
C GLN A 87 -32.49 6.72 -12.73
N THR A 88 -33.13 7.12 -11.64
CA THR A 88 -34.60 7.25 -11.53
C THR A 88 -35.15 8.28 -12.52
N ARG A 89 -34.40 9.36 -12.78
CA ARG A 89 -34.75 10.41 -13.74
C ARG A 89 -34.45 10.03 -15.19
N GLY A 90 -33.89 8.85 -15.46
CA GLY A 90 -33.46 8.44 -16.79
C GLY A 90 -32.29 9.27 -17.33
N ILE A 91 -31.49 9.88 -16.45
CA ILE A 91 -30.29 10.65 -16.82
C ILE A 91 -29.07 9.72 -16.86
N LEU A 92 -29.02 8.70 -16.00
CA LEU A 92 -28.01 7.63 -16.06
C LEU A 92 -28.55 6.48 -16.90
N LEU A 93 -27.94 6.26 -18.06
CA LEU A 93 -28.34 5.32 -19.09
C LEU A 93 -27.27 4.25 -19.28
N ILE A 94 -27.69 3.08 -19.74
CA ILE A 94 -26.82 2.00 -20.21
C ILE A 94 -27.02 1.90 -21.72
N ASP A 95 -25.98 2.15 -22.50
CA ASP A 95 -26.04 2.15 -23.98
C ASP A 95 -24.67 1.81 -24.57
N ASP A 96 -24.61 1.44 -25.84
CA ASP A 96 -23.36 1.09 -26.52
C ASP A 96 -22.53 2.35 -26.79
N LEU A 97 -21.29 2.37 -26.31
CA LEU A 97 -20.34 3.43 -26.60
C LEU A 97 -19.30 2.99 -27.65
N PRO A 98 -18.63 3.94 -28.33
CA PRO A 98 -17.52 3.60 -29.21
C PRO A 98 -16.43 2.83 -28.45
N ALA A 99 -15.82 1.84 -29.12
CA ALA A 99 -14.73 1.04 -28.56
C ALA A 99 -13.65 1.91 -27.89
N GLY A 100 -13.17 1.47 -26.72
CA GLY A 100 -12.26 2.22 -25.86
C GLY A 100 -12.94 3.19 -24.89
N ARG A 101 -14.28 3.33 -24.90
CA ARG A 101 -15.02 4.19 -23.96
C ARG A 101 -15.95 3.37 -23.08
N VAL A 102 -15.81 3.56 -21.77
CA VAL A 102 -16.68 2.90 -20.77
C VAL A 102 -17.72 3.82 -20.16
N SER A 103 -17.55 5.14 -20.32
CA SER A 103 -18.54 6.13 -19.93
C SER A 103 -18.53 7.32 -20.87
N GLY A 104 -19.67 8.00 -20.98
CA GLY A 104 -19.86 9.18 -21.83
C GLY A 104 -20.84 10.18 -21.21
N LEU A 105 -20.75 11.42 -21.67
CA LEU A 105 -21.73 12.47 -21.38
C LEU A 105 -22.32 12.91 -22.72
N LEU A 106 -23.64 12.79 -22.89
CA LEU A 106 -24.36 13.24 -24.07
C LEU A 106 -24.67 14.74 -23.97
N ASP A 107 -25.03 15.37 -25.09
CA ASP A 107 -25.30 16.82 -25.17
C ASP A 107 -26.43 17.29 -24.24
N ARG A 108 -27.37 16.40 -23.90
CA ARG A 108 -28.46 16.66 -22.94
C ARG A 108 -28.03 16.54 -21.48
N GLY A 109 -26.76 16.26 -21.24
CA GLY A 109 -26.17 15.96 -19.93
C GLY A 109 -26.42 14.53 -19.45
N GLU A 110 -27.08 13.68 -20.24
CA GLU A 110 -27.26 12.27 -19.91
C GLU A 110 -25.90 11.58 -19.77
N ILE A 111 -25.75 10.81 -18.71
CA ILE A 111 -24.59 9.97 -18.45
C ILE A 111 -24.86 8.61 -19.09
N VAL A 112 -23.97 8.13 -19.94
CA VAL A 112 -24.06 6.81 -20.55
C VAL A 112 -22.94 5.94 -20.02
N ILE A 113 -23.29 4.73 -19.58
CA ILE A 113 -22.38 3.65 -19.22
C ILE A 113 -22.40 2.62 -20.34
N ASP A 114 -21.22 2.23 -20.81
CA ASP A 114 -21.11 1.23 -21.87
C ASP A 114 -21.64 -0.14 -21.41
N ARG A 115 -22.29 -0.87 -22.32
CA ARG A 115 -22.91 -2.17 -22.01
C ARG A 115 -21.91 -3.28 -21.73
N ASP A 116 -20.73 -3.24 -22.33
CA ASP A 116 -19.71 -4.29 -22.19
C ASP A 116 -18.46 -3.84 -21.43
N LEU A 117 -18.43 -2.56 -21.02
CA LEU A 117 -17.31 -1.88 -20.38
C LEU A 117 -16.01 -2.03 -21.17
N ASP A 118 -16.09 -1.88 -22.50
CA ASP A 118 -15.01 -2.09 -23.45
C ASP A 118 -14.49 -3.54 -23.41
N GLY A 119 -15.43 -4.48 -23.48
CA GLY A 119 -15.20 -5.93 -23.40
C GLY A 119 -14.79 -6.47 -22.03
N ARG A 120 -14.63 -5.62 -21.02
CA ARG A 120 -14.22 -6.02 -19.65
C ARG A 120 -15.34 -6.70 -18.87
N TRP A 121 -16.59 -6.63 -19.34
CA TRP A 121 -17.76 -7.22 -18.71
C TRP A 121 -18.11 -8.64 -19.22
N ALA A 122 -17.28 -9.22 -20.10
CA ALA A 122 -17.61 -10.48 -20.76
C ALA A 122 -17.74 -11.69 -19.77
N PRO A 123 -18.79 -12.51 -19.90
CA PRO A 123 -19.00 -13.68 -19.04
C PRO A 123 -17.93 -14.76 -19.27
N GLY A 124 -17.44 -15.38 -18.20
CA GLY A 124 -16.44 -16.47 -18.25
C GLY A 124 -14.97 -16.04 -18.11
N LEU A 125 -14.67 -14.73 -18.06
CA LEU A 125 -13.36 -14.21 -17.60
C LEU A 125 -13.23 -14.23 -16.07
N LEU A 126 -14.35 -14.35 -15.36
CA LEU A 126 -14.40 -14.39 -13.90
C LEU A 126 -14.71 -15.84 -13.48
N PRO A 127 -13.94 -16.44 -12.56
CA PRO A 127 -14.15 -17.83 -12.15
C PRO A 127 -15.54 -18.00 -11.53
N ALA A 128 -16.26 -19.03 -11.97
CA ALA A 128 -17.64 -19.29 -11.60
C ALA A 128 -17.78 -19.57 -10.09
N GLY A 129 -18.26 -18.57 -9.36
CA GLY A 129 -18.71 -18.64 -7.98
C GLY A 129 -19.64 -17.45 -7.73
N ASP A 130 -20.90 -17.72 -7.40
CA ASP A 130 -21.98 -16.72 -7.39
C ASP A 130 -21.68 -15.45 -6.55
N GLY A 131 -20.84 -15.57 -5.52
CA GLY A 131 -20.42 -14.44 -4.68
C GLY A 131 -19.25 -13.64 -5.25
N ASP A 132 -18.22 -14.31 -5.74
CA ASP A 132 -16.97 -13.68 -6.17
C ASP A 132 -17.12 -12.97 -7.52
N GLU A 133 -17.87 -13.55 -8.44
CA GLU A 133 -18.15 -12.93 -9.73
C GLU A 133 -18.94 -11.63 -9.56
N ALA A 134 -19.97 -11.64 -8.71
CA ALA A 134 -20.75 -10.45 -8.40
C ALA A 134 -19.88 -9.36 -7.73
N ALA A 135 -18.95 -9.73 -6.85
CA ALA A 135 -18.02 -8.79 -6.24
C ALA A 135 -17.08 -8.15 -7.28
N ARG A 136 -16.49 -8.96 -8.17
CA ARG A 136 -15.61 -8.46 -9.24
C ARG A 136 -16.35 -7.57 -10.25
N ARG A 137 -17.59 -7.91 -10.61
CA ARG A 137 -18.43 -7.04 -11.46
C ARG A 137 -18.65 -5.68 -10.81
N ARG A 138 -18.95 -5.64 -9.51
CA ARG A 138 -19.09 -4.37 -8.79
C ARG A 138 -17.77 -3.59 -8.71
N ASP A 139 -16.63 -4.27 -8.54
CA ASP A 139 -15.31 -3.63 -8.57
C ASP A 139 -14.98 -3.00 -9.94
N LEU A 140 -15.50 -3.57 -11.03
CA LEU A 140 -15.35 -3.02 -12.37
C LEU A 140 -16.31 -1.85 -12.63
N LEU A 141 -17.56 -1.94 -12.18
CA LEU A 141 -18.58 -0.92 -12.45
C LEU A 141 -18.42 0.33 -11.59
N LEU A 142 -18.00 0.18 -10.33
CA LEU A 142 -17.87 1.29 -9.39
C LEU A 142 -16.93 2.41 -9.88
N PRO A 143 -15.69 2.13 -10.35
CA PRO A 143 -14.82 3.17 -10.93
C PRO A 143 -15.46 3.87 -12.13
N VAL A 144 -16.23 3.15 -12.95
CA VAL A 144 -16.88 3.69 -14.15
C VAL A 144 -18.01 4.66 -13.77
N LEU A 145 -18.80 4.34 -12.75
CA LEU A 145 -19.83 5.25 -12.24
C LEU A 145 -19.24 6.54 -11.66
N PHE A 146 -18.11 6.44 -10.95
CA PHE A 146 -17.39 7.61 -10.43
C PHE A 146 -16.81 8.46 -11.57
N GLU A 147 -16.22 7.83 -12.59
CA GLU A 147 -15.73 8.51 -13.79
C GLU A 147 -16.87 9.26 -14.48
N ALA A 148 -18.01 8.60 -14.67
CA ALA A 148 -19.15 9.14 -15.37
C ALA A 148 -19.81 10.30 -14.62
N LEU A 149 -19.94 10.18 -13.29
CA LEU A 149 -20.44 11.24 -12.43
C LEU A 149 -19.52 12.46 -12.44
N ALA A 150 -18.20 12.26 -12.43
CA ALA A 150 -17.22 13.33 -12.48
C ALA A 150 -17.27 14.13 -13.79
N ARG A 151 -17.65 13.49 -14.91
CA ARG A 151 -17.86 14.21 -16.19
C ARG A 151 -18.99 15.23 -16.08
N ARG A 152 -20.05 14.90 -15.31
CA ARG A 152 -21.25 15.75 -15.15
C ARG A 152 -21.10 16.76 -14.01
N GLN A 153 -20.65 16.32 -12.84
CA GLN A 153 -20.73 17.10 -11.61
C GLN A 153 -19.42 17.82 -11.31
N ALA A 154 -19.53 19.10 -10.97
CA ALA A 154 -18.41 19.87 -10.50
C ALA A 154 -18.05 19.46 -9.05
N PRO A 155 -16.79 19.61 -8.62
CA PRO A 155 -16.37 19.12 -7.31
C PRO A 155 -17.16 19.73 -6.14
N GLN A 156 -17.56 21.01 -6.23
CA GLN A 156 -18.32 21.68 -5.18
C GLN A 156 -19.73 21.11 -4.95
N ASP A 157 -20.31 20.50 -5.99
CA ASP A 157 -21.65 19.89 -5.94
C ASP A 157 -21.56 18.39 -5.62
N TRP A 158 -20.35 17.87 -5.40
CA TRP A 158 -20.08 16.48 -5.09
C TRP A 158 -19.19 16.36 -3.85
N PRO A 159 -19.78 16.29 -2.63
CA PRO A 159 -19.05 16.34 -1.37
C PRO A 159 -17.91 15.34 -1.24
N TRP A 160 -18.08 14.10 -1.74
CA TRP A 160 -17.04 13.07 -1.70
C TRP A 160 -15.76 13.48 -2.45
N LEU A 161 -15.90 14.08 -3.64
CA LEU A 161 -14.73 14.53 -4.41
C LEU A 161 -14.12 15.78 -3.78
N ALA A 162 -14.94 16.72 -3.30
CA ALA A 162 -14.47 17.91 -2.60
C ALA A 162 -13.65 17.58 -1.33
N ASP A 163 -14.05 16.55 -0.59
CA ASP A 163 -13.32 16.09 0.59
C ASP A 163 -11.94 15.54 0.22
N HIS A 164 -11.86 14.72 -0.83
CA HIS A 164 -10.58 14.19 -1.33
C HIS A 164 -9.64 15.27 -1.83
N LEU A 165 -10.16 16.23 -2.60
CA LEU A 165 -9.36 17.34 -3.11
C LEU A 165 -8.84 18.24 -1.98
N ARG A 166 -9.64 18.47 -0.93
CA ARG A 166 -9.18 19.17 0.28
C ARG A 166 -8.10 18.40 1.01
N ALA A 167 -8.22 17.07 1.12
CA ALA A 167 -7.26 16.24 1.83
C ALA A 167 -5.89 16.18 1.13
N VAL A 168 -5.85 16.12 -0.20
CA VAL A 168 -4.57 16.13 -0.96
C VAL A 168 -4.00 17.53 -1.11
N GLY A 169 -4.87 18.54 -1.18
CA GLY A 169 -4.49 19.92 -1.46
C GLY A 169 -3.91 20.12 -2.86
N GLY A 170 -3.87 21.36 -3.36
CA GLY A 170 -3.19 21.72 -4.62
C GLY A 170 -3.74 21.12 -5.92
N LEU A 171 -4.79 20.29 -5.87
CA LEU A 171 -5.47 19.73 -7.05
C LEU A 171 -6.82 20.39 -7.35
N GLY A 172 -7.23 21.38 -6.55
CA GLY A 172 -8.54 22.03 -6.69
C GLY A 172 -8.75 22.71 -8.03
N GLN A 173 -7.72 23.37 -8.57
CA GLN A 173 -7.79 24.01 -9.90
C GLN A 173 -7.84 22.96 -11.01
N LEU A 174 -7.04 21.90 -10.91
CA LEU A 174 -7.04 20.80 -11.87
C LEU A 174 -8.41 20.11 -11.91
N ALA A 175 -9.07 19.92 -10.76
CA ALA A 175 -10.40 19.31 -10.70
C ALA A 175 -11.52 20.13 -11.35
N GLN A 176 -11.29 21.41 -11.65
CA GLN A 176 -12.24 22.20 -12.44
C GLN A 176 -12.21 21.80 -13.92
N ASP A 177 -11.08 21.27 -14.40
CA ASP A 177 -10.95 20.76 -15.76
C ASP A 177 -11.82 19.50 -15.95
N PRO A 178 -12.80 19.50 -16.90
CA PRO A 178 -13.68 18.37 -17.15
C PRO A 178 -12.96 17.11 -17.67
N VAL A 179 -11.73 17.24 -18.20
CA VAL A 179 -10.90 16.11 -18.64
C VAL A 179 -10.13 15.51 -17.46
N ALA A 180 -9.67 16.34 -16.51
CA ALA A 180 -8.92 15.86 -15.36
C ALA A 180 -9.81 15.24 -14.29
N ARG A 181 -11.03 15.79 -14.11
CA ARG A 181 -11.96 15.38 -13.04
C ARG A 181 -12.28 13.88 -13.03
N PRO A 182 -12.54 13.22 -14.18
CA PRO A 182 -12.80 11.79 -14.21
C PRO A 182 -11.57 10.94 -13.81
N LEU A 183 -10.37 11.36 -14.18
CA LEU A 183 -9.13 10.68 -13.78
C LEU A 183 -8.88 10.83 -12.27
N LEU A 184 -9.11 12.03 -11.71
CA LEU A 184 -9.02 12.28 -10.28
C LEU A 184 -10.05 11.46 -9.49
N ALA A 185 -11.30 11.40 -9.95
CA ALA A 185 -12.34 10.61 -9.32
C ALA A 185 -11.98 9.12 -9.29
N ARG A 186 -11.46 8.58 -10.40
CA ARG A 186 -10.97 7.19 -10.47
C ARG A 186 -9.79 6.95 -9.53
N PHE A 187 -8.85 7.89 -9.45
CA PHE A 187 -7.70 7.77 -8.56
C PHE A 187 -8.15 7.69 -7.09
N PHE A 188 -9.04 8.59 -6.66
CA PHE A 188 -9.54 8.60 -5.28
C PHE A 188 -10.41 7.38 -4.97
N GLN A 189 -11.25 6.94 -5.91
CA GLN A 189 -12.04 5.73 -5.73
C GLN A 189 -11.13 4.49 -5.59
N ALA A 190 -10.08 4.39 -6.41
CA ALA A 190 -9.12 3.29 -6.31
C ALA A 190 -8.35 3.33 -4.98
N LYS A 191 -7.97 4.53 -4.52
CA LYS A 191 -7.33 4.73 -3.21
C LYS A 191 -8.22 4.26 -2.04
N ASP A 192 -9.51 4.59 -2.07
CA ASP A 192 -10.47 4.12 -1.07
C ASP A 192 -10.72 2.61 -1.16
N ALA A 193 -10.81 2.07 -2.38
CA ALA A 193 -10.98 0.64 -2.62
C ALA A 193 -9.78 -0.17 -2.08
N TYR A 194 -8.55 0.33 -2.26
CA TYR A 194 -7.35 -0.30 -1.72
C TYR A 194 -7.41 -0.42 -0.20
N LEU A 195 -7.81 0.66 0.49
CA LEU A 195 -7.96 0.66 1.94
C LEU A 195 -9.05 -0.32 2.37
N TRP A 196 -10.22 -0.28 1.72
CA TRP A 196 -11.31 -1.20 2.04
C TRP A 196 -10.86 -2.66 1.92
N LEU A 197 -10.20 -3.02 0.82
CA LEU A 197 -9.65 -4.36 0.60
C LEU A 197 -8.59 -4.73 1.65
N ALA A 198 -7.71 -3.79 2.02
CA ALA A 198 -6.71 -4.00 3.07
C ALA A 198 -7.39 -4.34 4.40
N MET A 199 -8.45 -3.60 4.76
CA MET A 199 -9.17 -3.79 6.01
C MET A 199 -9.99 -5.08 6.03
N GLN A 200 -10.64 -5.43 4.91
CA GLN A 200 -11.29 -6.73 4.76
C GLN A 200 -10.30 -7.87 4.91
N ARG A 201 -9.12 -7.76 4.27
CA ARG A 201 -8.06 -8.76 4.34
C ARG A 201 -7.56 -8.99 5.77
N ILE A 202 -7.47 -7.93 6.58
CA ILE A 202 -7.07 -8.03 8.00
C ILE A 202 -8.14 -8.75 8.82
N GLY A 203 -9.42 -8.48 8.55
CA GLY A 203 -10.54 -9.13 9.24
C GLY A 203 -10.86 -10.55 8.78
N GLU A 204 -10.38 -10.93 7.59
CA GLU A 204 -10.68 -12.23 6.99
C GLU A 204 -9.86 -13.34 7.64
N GLY A 205 -10.56 -14.35 8.17
CA GLY A 205 -9.97 -15.50 8.85
C GLY A 205 -9.48 -16.56 7.88
N ASP A 206 -10.23 -16.79 6.79
CA ASP A 206 -9.91 -17.82 5.79
C ASP A 206 -8.69 -17.42 4.93
N PRO A 207 -7.61 -18.24 4.91
CA PRO A 207 -6.44 -17.96 4.10
C PRO A 207 -6.73 -17.78 2.60
N ALA A 208 -7.66 -18.55 2.03
CA ALA A 208 -7.96 -18.49 0.61
C ALA A 208 -8.67 -17.18 0.24
N ALA A 209 -9.72 -16.80 0.98
CA ALA A 209 -10.38 -15.51 0.84
C ALA A 209 -9.41 -14.34 1.08
N ARG A 210 -8.52 -14.45 2.07
CA ARG A 210 -7.48 -13.44 2.33
C ARG A 210 -6.52 -13.27 1.15
N GLN A 211 -6.11 -14.38 0.53
CA GLN A 211 -5.26 -14.35 -0.67
C GLN A 211 -5.99 -13.74 -1.87
N ALA A 212 -7.28 -14.05 -2.05
CA ALA A 212 -8.11 -13.45 -3.10
C ALA A 212 -8.25 -11.93 -2.92
N LEU A 213 -8.50 -11.47 -1.69
CA LEU A 213 -8.51 -10.04 -1.33
C LEU A 213 -7.15 -9.37 -1.59
N ALA A 214 -6.04 -10.03 -1.26
CA ALA A 214 -4.70 -9.54 -1.57
C ALA A 214 -4.44 -9.45 -3.08
N GLY A 215 -4.98 -10.36 -3.88
CA GLY A 215 -4.98 -10.29 -5.34
C GLY A 215 -5.68 -9.02 -5.84
N ARG A 216 -6.93 -8.81 -5.41
CA ARG A 216 -7.71 -7.61 -5.76
C ARG A 216 -7.01 -6.33 -5.29
N GLN A 217 -6.43 -6.33 -4.09
CA GLN A 217 -5.68 -5.18 -3.57
C GLN A 217 -4.47 -4.83 -4.44
N ARG A 218 -3.73 -5.83 -4.96
CA ARG A 218 -2.62 -5.62 -5.90
C ARG A 218 -3.10 -5.08 -7.25
N GLU A 219 -4.23 -5.55 -7.75
CA GLU A 219 -4.84 -5.03 -8.98
C GLU A 219 -5.19 -3.54 -8.82
N THR A 220 -5.82 -3.16 -7.70
CA THR A 220 -6.12 -1.76 -7.37
C THR A 220 -4.84 -0.90 -7.27
N PHE A 221 -3.78 -1.44 -6.66
CA PHE A 221 -2.47 -0.77 -6.61
C PHE A 221 -1.92 -0.50 -8.01
N GLY A 222 -1.98 -1.48 -8.92
CA GLY A 222 -1.59 -1.32 -10.32
C GLY A 222 -2.44 -0.28 -11.06
N ALA A 223 -3.76 -0.26 -10.82
CA ALA A 223 -4.67 0.71 -11.43
C ALA A 223 -4.33 2.16 -11.03
N ILE A 224 -3.89 2.39 -9.80
CA ILE A 224 -3.46 3.73 -9.32
C ILE A 224 -2.20 4.19 -10.05
N HIS A 225 -1.22 3.31 -10.27
CA HIS A 225 -0.03 3.63 -11.04
C HIS A 225 -0.35 3.94 -12.51
N ALA A 226 -1.26 3.17 -13.13
CA ALA A 226 -1.73 3.45 -14.47
C ALA A 226 -2.40 4.83 -14.55
N LEU A 227 -3.27 5.17 -13.60
CA LEU A 227 -3.92 6.48 -13.52
C LEU A 227 -2.94 7.63 -13.32
N ALA A 228 -1.90 7.45 -12.51
CA ALA A 228 -0.85 8.44 -12.36
C ALA A 228 -0.08 8.65 -13.68
N THR A 229 0.16 7.58 -14.44
CA THR A 229 0.78 7.64 -15.77
C THR A 229 -0.10 8.37 -16.77
N ASP A 230 -1.40 8.07 -16.80
CA ASP A 230 -2.38 8.75 -17.65
C ASP A 230 -2.48 10.26 -17.31
N MET A 231 -2.44 10.58 -16.02
CA MET A 231 -2.40 11.96 -15.52
C MET A 231 -1.14 12.67 -15.98
N ALA A 232 0.02 12.01 -15.92
CA ALA A 232 1.30 12.55 -16.36
C ALA A 232 1.29 12.83 -17.87
N ALA A 233 0.74 11.91 -18.66
CA ALA A 233 0.64 12.04 -20.10
C ALA A 233 -0.29 13.19 -20.51
N THR A 234 -1.37 13.44 -19.76
CA THR A 234 -2.39 14.42 -20.12
C THR A 234 -2.10 15.83 -19.59
N PHE A 235 -1.61 15.94 -18.34
CA PHE A 235 -1.46 17.22 -17.63
C PHE A 235 -0.02 17.53 -17.20
N GLY A 236 0.94 16.71 -17.63
CA GLY A 236 2.34 16.84 -17.26
C GLY A 236 2.68 16.17 -15.93
N PRO A 237 3.98 16.13 -15.56
CA PRO A 237 4.46 15.31 -14.44
C PRO A 237 4.02 15.83 -13.07
N ALA A 238 3.84 17.15 -12.89
CA ALA A 238 3.61 17.72 -11.56
C ALA A 238 2.31 17.23 -10.86
N PRO A 239 1.14 17.15 -11.53
CA PRO A 239 -0.04 16.51 -10.96
C PRO A 239 0.17 15.04 -10.62
N ALA A 240 0.84 14.29 -11.49
CA ALA A 240 1.10 12.87 -11.30
C ALA A 240 2.04 12.61 -10.12
N GLU A 241 3.13 13.37 -10.00
CA GLU A 241 4.06 13.31 -8.86
C GLU A 241 3.38 13.67 -7.53
N ARG A 242 2.44 14.62 -7.55
CA ARG A 242 1.65 14.96 -6.35
C ARG A 242 0.73 13.81 -5.96
N LEU A 243 0.01 13.21 -6.91
CA LEU A 243 -0.81 12.03 -6.67
C LEU A 243 0.03 10.83 -6.21
N GLN A 244 1.20 10.62 -6.79
CA GLN A 244 2.11 9.57 -6.40
C GLN A 244 2.64 9.78 -4.97
N ARG A 245 3.00 11.01 -4.58
CA ARG A 245 3.36 11.32 -3.19
C ARG A 245 2.22 11.08 -2.21
N ASP A 246 1.01 11.56 -2.52
CA ASP A 246 -0.18 11.28 -1.70
C ASP A 246 -0.42 9.78 -1.58
N TRP A 247 -0.29 9.04 -2.69
CA TRP A 247 -0.44 7.59 -2.72
C TRP A 247 0.61 6.87 -1.87
N SER A 248 1.89 7.17 -2.04
CA SER A 248 2.97 6.55 -1.27
C SER A 248 2.82 6.84 0.23
N HIS A 249 2.50 8.08 0.59
CA HIS A 249 2.20 8.44 1.97
C HIS A 249 0.98 7.68 2.50
N TYR A 250 -0.07 7.56 1.70
CA TYR A 250 -1.27 6.82 2.05
C TYR A 250 -1.02 5.32 2.23
N VAL A 251 -0.30 4.66 1.32
CA VAL A 251 0.07 3.24 1.45
C VAL A 251 0.92 3.03 2.70
N ALA A 252 1.90 3.90 2.96
CA ALA A 252 2.69 3.82 4.19
C ALA A 252 1.83 3.92 5.46
N LEU A 253 0.82 4.80 5.46
CA LEU A 253 -0.15 4.90 6.55
C LEU A 253 -1.05 3.65 6.65
N VAL A 254 -1.58 3.15 5.53
CA VAL A 254 -2.51 2.01 5.53
C VAL A 254 -1.80 0.71 5.86
N ASP A 255 -0.64 0.44 5.26
CA ASP A 255 0.15 -0.75 5.57
C ASP A 255 0.80 -0.63 6.95
N GLY A 256 1.25 0.58 7.33
CA GLY A 256 1.69 0.85 8.70
C GLY A 256 0.58 0.58 9.72
N PHE A 257 -0.65 1.01 9.44
CA PHE A 257 -1.83 0.73 10.26
C PHE A 257 -2.19 -0.76 10.24
N ALA A 258 -2.10 -1.43 9.09
CA ALA A 258 -2.34 -2.86 8.96
C ALA A 258 -1.34 -3.68 9.80
N VAL A 259 -0.07 -3.28 9.81
CA VAL A 259 0.99 -3.94 10.58
C VAL A 259 0.85 -3.64 12.08
N THR A 260 0.68 -2.37 12.46
CA THR A 260 0.64 -1.95 13.87
C THR A 260 -0.69 -2.29 14.55
N ARG A 261 -1.83 -2.13 13.87
CA ARG A 261 -3.16 -2.46 14.39
C ARG A 261 -3.71 -3.80 13.94
N GLY A 262 -3.19 -4.45 12.90
CA GLY A 262 -3.52 -5.87 12.62
C GLY A 262 -3.13 -6.80 13.78
N TRP A 263 -2.17 -6.39 14.60
CA TRP A 263 -1.85 -7.03 15.88
C TRP A 263 -2.80 -6.65 17.04
N LEU A 264 -3.46 -5.48 16.97
CA LEU A 264 -4.42 -4.99 17.98
C LEU A 264 -5.89 -5.37 17.67
N LEU A 265 -6.23 -5.61 16.40
CA LEU A 265 -7.52 -6.14 15.96
C LEU A 265 -7.67 -7.65 16.24
N LEU A 266 -6.65 -8.29 16.83
CA LEU A 266 -6.80 -9.48 17.68
C LEU A 266 -7.47 -9.14 19.03
N ASP A 267 -8.50 -8.30 18.95
CA ASP A 267 -9.34 -7.80 20.03
C ASP A 267 -9.88 -8.98 20.86
N PRO A 268 -9.71 -8.98 22.20
CA PRO A 268 -10.32 -9.93 23.11
C PRO A 268 -11.85 -10.11 22.93
N ALA A 269 -12.56 -9.11 22.39
CA ALA A 269 -13.98 -9.19 22.07
C ALA A 269 -14.26 -10.09 20.84
N LEU A 270 -13.37 -10.13 19.84
CA LEU A 270 -13.48 -11.02 18.69
C LEU A 270 -13.22 -12.49 19.07
N ARG A 271 -12.44 -12.76 20.14
CA ARG A 271 -12.25 -14.11 20.70
C ARG A 271 -13.52 -14.73 21.30
N ARG A 272 -14.53 -13.93 21.60
CA ARG A 272 -15.82 -14.37 22.17
C ARG A 272 -16.83 -14.82 21.11
N THR A 273 -16.57 -14.55 19.83
CA THR A 273 -17.42 -15.04 18.73
C THR A 273 -17.01 -16.45 18.31
N GLN A 274 -17.92 -17.22 17.68
CA GLN A 274 -17.68 -18.61 17.25
C GLN A 274 -16.45 -18.76 16.32
N LEU A 275 -16.04 -17.69 15.63
CA LEU A 275 -14.81 -17.61 14.83
C LEU A 275 -13.52 -17.76 15.67
N GLY A 276 -13.50 -17.28 16.91
CA GLY A 276 -12.35 -17.41 17.81
C GLY A 276 -12.12 -18.84 18.33
N ALA A 277 -13.15 -19.70 18.34
CA ALA A 277 -13.02 -21.11 18.67
C ALA A 277 -12.47 -21.93 17.49
N ALA A 278 -12.83 -21.57 16.26
CA ALA A 278 -12.27 -22.16 15.05
C ALA A 278 -10.77 -21.82 14.88
N ALA A 279 -10.41 -20.55 15.04
CA ALA A 279 -9.02 -20.09 14.95
C ALA A 279 -8.08 -20.73 16.00
N ARG A 280 -8.58 -21.08 17.20
CA ARG A 280 -7.81 -21.82 18.21
C ARG A 280 -7.48 -23.25 17.77
N ARG A 281 -8.49 -23.97 17.24
CA ARG A 281 -8.30 -25.33 16.72
C ARG A 281 -7.32 -25.35 15.55
N GLU A 282 -7.34 -24.31 14.71
CA GLU A 282 -6.46 -24.19 13.56
C GLU A 282 -5.02 -23.80 13.95
N ALA A 283 -4.84 -22.89 14.92
CA ALA A 283 -3.52 -22.56 15.47
C ALA A 283 -2.87 -23.74 16.22
N ASP A 284 -3.68 -24.58 16.87
CA ASP A 284 -3.20 -25.81 17.51
C ASP A 284 -2.87 -26.89 16.46
N ALA A 285 -3.67 -27.00 15.38
CA ALA A 285 -3.36 -27.86 14.24
C ALA A 285 -2.07 -27.44 13.51
N VAL A 286 -1.83 -26.14 13.34
CA VAL A 286 -0.59 -25.62 12.73
C VAL A 286 0.61 -25.86 13.64
N ARG A 287 0.49 -25.70 14.97
CA ARG A 287 1.56 -26.06 15.91
C ARG A 287 1.85 -27.55 15.91
N GLN A 288 0.82 -28.38 15.80
CA GLN A 288 0.96 -29.83 15.73
C GLN A 288 1.61 -30.26 14.39
N ALA A 289 1.18 -29.68 13.27
CA ALA A 289 1.80 -29.91 11.96
C ALA A 289 3.26 -29.43 11.92
N ALA A 290 3.57 -28.28 12.52
CA ALA A 290 4.95 -27.80 12.64
C ALA A 290 5.81 -28.72 13.54
N ALA A 291 5.24 -29.23 14.64
CA ALA A 291 5.91 -30.20 15.49
C ALA A 291 6.15 -31.54 14.77
N GLU A 292 5.21 -31.99 13.94
CA GLU A 292 5.32 -33.20 13.12
C GLU A 292 6.33 -33.04 11.96
N VAL A 293 6.42 -31.85 11.35
CA VAL A 293 7.44 -31.51 10.34
C VAL A 293 8.84 -31.44 10.97
N VAL A 294 8.97 -30.86 12.17
CA VAL A 294 10.23 -30.84 12.91
C VAL A 294 10.62 -32.24 13.41
N ALA A 295 9.65 -33.08 13.75
CA ALA A 295 9.88 -34.47 14.15
C ALA A 295 10.21 -35.41 12.97
N SER A 296 9.75 -35.09 11.75
CA SER A 296 9.96 -35.89 10.54
C SER A 296 11.17 -35.47 9.69
N ALA A 297 11.82 -34.35 10.03
CA ALA A 297 13.06 -33.94 9.37
C ALA A 297 14.19 -34.97 9.62
N PRO A 298 14.82 -35.56 8.57
CA PRO A 298 15.80 -36.61 8.73
C PRO A 298 17.07 -36.06 9.41
N ARG A 299 17.33 -36.54 10.64
CA ARG A 299 18.50 -36.21 11.48
C ARG A 299 19.86 -36.47 10.82
N SER A 300 19.92 -37.09 9.64
CA SER A 300 21.15 -37.42 8.92
C SER A 300 21.78 -36.23 8.20
N ALA A 301 21.00 -35.25 7.73
CA ALA A 301 21.54 -34.12 6.95
C ALA A 301 22.29 -33.10 7.83
N LEU A 302 21.78 -32.83 9.03
CA LEU A 302 22.40 -31.88 9.97
C LEU A 302 23.67 -32.44 10.64
N ALA A 303 23.76 -33.77 10.79
CA ALA A 303 24.93 -34.45 11.35
C ALA A 303 26.10 -34.53 10.33
N ALA A 304 25.77 -34.68 9.04
CA ALA A 304 26.75 -34.66 7.95
C ALA A 304 27.36 -33.26 7.79
N ALA A 305 26.54 -32.20 7.75
CA ALA A 305 27.01 -30.82 7.62
C ALA A 305 27.90 -30.36 8.80
N ARG A 306 27.60 -30.80 10.03
CA ARG A 306 28.44 -30.51 11.21
C ARG A 306 29.77 -31.27 11.20
N SER A 307 29.81 -32.49 10.64
CA SER A 307 31.06 -33.26 10.54
C SER A 307 32.00 -32.72 9.47
N GLU A 308 31.45 -32.12 8.42
CA GLU A 308 32.22 -31.54 7.32
C GLU A 308 32.79 -30.17 7.69
N ALA A 309 32.01 -29.32 8.36
CA ALA A 309 32.49 -28.05 8.92
C ALA A 309 33.55 -28.23 10.02
N ALA A 310 33.46 -29.30 10.82
CA ALA A 310 34.46 -29.62 11.85
C ALA A 310 35.79 -30.16 11.27
N ARG A 311 35.78 -30.72 10.06
CA ARG A 311 37.01 -31.18 9.37
C ARG A 311 37.75 -30.05 8.66
N ALA A 312 37.05 -29.00 8.25
CA ALA A 312 37.66 -27.87 7.52
C ALA A 312 38.40 -26.86 8.43
N ALA A 313 38.23 -26.92 9.76
CA ALA A 313 38.70 -25.89 10.69
C ALA A 313 39.87 -26.32 11.62
N ALA A 314 40.59 -27.41 11.33
CA ALA A 314 41.67 -27.89 12.21
C ALA A 314 43.08 -27.48 11.70
N PRO A 315 43.83 -26.60 12.41
CA PRO A 315 45.25 -26.39 12.16
C PRO A 315 46.12 -27.50 12.79
N PRO A 316 47.30 -27.84 12.24
CA PRO A 316 48.13 -28.93 12.74
C PRO A 316 49.01 -28.46 13.91
N GLY A 317 49.01 -29.26 14.97
CA GLY A 317 50.12 -29.30 15.95
C GLY A 317 49.84 -28.60 17.28
N ARG A 318 49.43 -29.37 18.28
CA ARG A 318 49.74 -29.07 19.69
C ARG A 318 49.98 -30.36 20.50
N PRO A 319 51.10 -30.47 21.25
CA PRO A 319 51.52 -31.66 22.00
C PRO A 319 50.78 -31.79 23.36
N PRO A 320 50.99 -32.87 24.14
CA PRO A 320 49.96 -33.46 25.00
C PRO A 320 49.69 -32.72 26.32
N LYS A 321 48.44 -32.87 26.76
CA LYS A 321 47.86 -32.39 28.02
C LYS A 321 48.71 -32.75 29.25
N THR A 322 49.34 -31.75 29.86
CA THR A 322 49.78 -31.79 31.25
C THR A 322 48.59 -31.58 32.19
N ALA A 323 48.53 -32.40 33.23
CA ALA A 323 47.50 -32.43 34.24
C ALA A 323 47.38 -31.10 35.02
N VAL A 324 46.14 -30.72 35.31
CA VAL A 324 45.79 -29.63 36.22
C VAL A 324 46.05 -30.10 37.65
N PRO A 325 46.85 -29.40 38.47
CA PRO A 325 46.94 -29.71 39.89
C PRO A 325 45.71 -29.16 40.61
N ALA A 326 45.17 -29.94 41.54
CA ALA A 326 44.10 -29.53 42.43
C ALA A 326 44.57 -28.34 43.29
N ILE A 327 43.83 -27.25 43.24
CA ILE A 327 44.02 -26.09 44.13
C ILE A 327 43.52 -26.52 45.52
N SER A 328 44.47 -26.77 46.43
CA SER A 328 44.20 -26.94 47.85
C SER A 328 43.85 -25.59 48.47
N LEU A 329 42.69 -25.52 49.14
CA LEU A 329 42.21 -24.36 49.90
C LEU A 329 43.20 -23.92 51.00
N GLY A 330 44.18 -24.76 51.35
CA GLY A 330 45.24 -24.45 52.33
C GLY A 330 46.38 -23.58 51.78
N ALA A 331 46.56 -23.47 50.47
CA ALA A 331 47.63 -22.67 49.87
C ALA A 331 47.28 -21.17 49.75
N VAL A 332 45.98 -20.82 49.75
CA VAL A 332 45.50 -19.42 49.66
C VAL A 332 45.63 -18.70 51.00
N VAL A 333 45.75 -19.42 52.13
CA VAL A 333 45.87 -18.81 53.47
C VAL A 333 47.33 -18.49 53.84
N ALA A 334 48.32 -19.07 53.16
CA ALA A 334 49.74 -18.83 53.43
C ALA A 334 50.36 -17.68 52.60
N GLN A 335 49.62 -17.08 51.66
CA GLN A 335 50.10 -15.99 50.81
C GLN A 335 49.50 -14.61 51.15
N SER A 336 48.88 -14.47 52.32
CA SER A 336 48.26 -13.22 52.80
C SER A 336 49.15 -12.38 53.73
N GLN A 337 50.43 -12.70 53.88
CA GLN A 337 51.38 -11.89 54.69
C GLN A 337 52.00 -10.70 53.94
N GLY A 338 51.43 -10.30 52.81
CA GLY A 338 51.83 -9.11 52.06
C GLY A 338 50.63 -8.33 51.57
N LEU A 339 49.82 -7.79 52.50
CA LEU A 339 48.91 -6.70 52.15
C LEU A 339 49.77 -5.47 51.91
N ASP A 340 49.91 -5.09 50.64
CA ASP A 340 50.49 -3.81 50.24
C ASP A 340 49.52 -2.69 50.66
N LEU A 341 49.76 -2.16 51.86
CA LEU A 341 48.95 -1.11 52.47
C LEU A 341 49.00 0.20 51.66
N ASP A 342 49.95 0.34 50.73
CA ASP A 342 50.07 1.51 49.86
C ASP A 342 49.05 1.50 48.71
N ALA A 343 48.39 0.36 48.46
CA ALA A 343 47.36 0.23 47.42
C ALA A 343 45.92 0.46 47.94
N LEU A 344 45.72 0.62 49.25
CA LEU A 344 44.41 0.93 49.83
C LEU A 344 44.09 2.42 49.64
N PRO A 345 42.83 2.79 49.32
CA PRO A 345 42.39 4.17 49.36
C PRO A 345 42.75 4.79 50.72
N THR A 346 43.29 6.00 50.72
CA THR A 346 43.87 6.64 51.92
C THR A 346 42.93 6.62 53.13
N GLU A 347 41.60 6.67 52.91
CA GLU A 347 40.55 6.56 53.94
C GLU A 347 40.43 5.17 54.61
N LEU A 348 40.66 4.09 53.86
CA LEU A 348 40.63 2.74 54.40
C LEU A 348 41.93 2.42 55.15
N ALA A 349 43.05 2.98 54.72
CA ALA A 349 44.32 2.89 55.44
C ALA A 349 44.26 3.62 56.79
N THR A 350 43.64 4.82 56.87
CA THR A 350 43.40 5.52 58.15
C THR A 350 42.42 4.77 59.06
N GLN A 351 41.40 4.13 58.51
CA GLN A 351 40.44 3.32 59.30
C GLN A 351 41.04 1.98 59.75
N ALA A 352 41.93 1.37 58.96
CA ALA A 352 42.69 0.18 59.38
C ALA A 352 43.70 0.52 60.48
N LEU A 353 44.29 1.73 60.47
CA LEU A 353 45.11 2.22 61.59
C LEU A 353 44.32 2.40 62.90
N ALA A 354 42.99 2.63 62.80
CA ALA A 354 42.09 2.71 63.96
C ALA A 354 41.74 1.33 64.56
N LEU A 355 42.23 0.21 63.98
CA LEU A 355 42.13 -1.13 64.54
C LEU A 355 43.29 -1.48 65.49
N ARG A 356 43.99 -0.47 66.04
CA ARG A 356 44.82 -0.71 67.22
C ARG A 356 43.92 -1.22 68.36
N PRO A 357 44.37 -2.23 69.14
CA PRO A 357 43.54 -2.88 70.16
C PRO A 357 42.96 -1.89 71.19
N GLU A 358 43.59 -0.74 71.37
CA GLU A 358 43.14 0.35 72.26
C GLU A 358 41.90 1.10 71.73
N ALA A 359 41.72 1.23 70.42
CA ALA A 359 40.57 1.91 69.82
C ALA A 359 39.36 0.96 69.63
N ALA A 360 39.59 -0.34 69.48
CA ALA A 360 38.55 -1.35 69.45
C ALA A 360 37.77 -1.46 70.77
N ALA A 361 38.40 -1.13 71.91
CA ALA A 361 37.74 -1.12 73.23
C ALA A 361 36.75 0.04 73.41
N ALA A 362 36.82 1.09 72.57
CA ALA A 362 35.94 2.26 72.64
C ALA A 362 34.77 2.21 71.63
N MET A 363 34.82 1.33 70.62
CA MET A 363 33.72 1.15 69.69
C MET A 363 32.64 0.24 70.28
N ASN A 364 31.40 0.72 70.35
CA ASN A 364 30.29 -0.13 70.75
C ASN A 364 30.03 -1.23 69.69
N ALA A 365 29.38 -2.32 70.12
CA ALA A 365 29.14 -3.48 69.26
C ALA A 365 28.32 -3.18 67.98
N ALA A 366 27.55 -2.08 67.96
CA ALA A 366 26.81 -1.65 66.77
C ALA A 366 27.74 -1.01 65.73
N ALA A 367 28.63 -0.11 66.16
CA ALA A 367 29.61 0.53 65.29
C ALA A 367 30.58 -0.49 64.66
N PHE A 368 30.96 -1.53 65.41
CA PHE A 368 31.81 -2.60 64.87
C PHE A 368 31.08 -3.45 63.82
N ARG A 369 29.79 -3.76 64.02
CA ARG A 369 28.99 -4.48 63.02
C ARG A 369 28.81 -3.68 61.73
N ASP A 370 28.55 -2.38 61.85
CA ASP A 370 28.44 -1.51 60.68
C ASP A 370 29.76 -1.41 59.91
N PHE A 371 30.89 -1.31 60.62
CA PHE A 371 32.21 -1.34 60.00
C PHE A 371 32.49 -2.67 59.30
N ALA A 372 32.23 -3.81 59.96
CA ALA A 372 32.41 -5.13 59.37
C ALA A 372 31.50 -5.35 58.16
N ALA A 373 30.28 -4.82 58.17
CA ALA A 373 29.38 -4.84 57.03
C ALA A 373 29.94 -4.02 55.85
N ARG A 374 30.45 -2.81 56.10
CA ARG A 374 31.09 -1.96 55.08
C ARG A 374 32.36 -2.57 54.51
N LEU A 375 33.18 -3.20 55.35
CA LEU A 375 34.39 -3.89 54.92
C LEU A 375 34.05 -5.11 54.07
N LYS A 376 33.05 -5.89 54.48
CA LYS A 376 32.54 -7.03 53.71
C LYS A 376 31.95 -6.60 52.37
N GLU A 377 31.24 -5.47 52.33
CA GLU A 377 30.71 -4.89 51.10
C GLU A 377 31.82 -4.36 50.18
N ALA A 378 32.83 -3.69 50.74
CA ALA A 378 34.00 -3.24 49.99
C ALA A 378 34.82 -4.41 49.41
N MET A 379 34.98 -5.50 50.17
CA MET A 379 35.64 -6.72 49.68
C MET A 379 34.79 -7.52 48.68
N ALA A 380 33.48 -7.32 48.66
CA ALA A 380 32.57 -7.95 47.69
C ALA A 380 32.50 -7.17 46.36
N GLN A 381 33.01 -5.94 46.31
CA GLN A 381 33.09 -5.19 45.06
C GLN A 381 34.21 -5.79 44.19
N PRO A 382 33.92 -6.20 42.94
CA PRO A 382 34.94 -6.72 42.04
C PRO A 382 36.00 -5.65 41.80
N ASP A 383 37.27 -6.06 41.76
CA ASP A 383 38.39 -5.16 41.51
C ASP A 383 38.10 -4.32 40.26
N PRO A 384 38.03 -2.98 40.36
CA PRO A 384 37.70 -2.12 39.23
C PRO A 384 38.64 -2.34 38.05
N ARG A 385 39.88 -2.79 38.26
CA ARG A 385 40.82 -3.14 37.19
C ARG A 385 40.35 -4.35 36.39
N LEU A 386 39.80 -5.38 37.05
CA LEU A 386 39.25 -6.55 36.38
C LEU A 386 37.98 -6.22 35.61
N VAL A 387 37.13 -5.33 36.14
CA VAL A 387 35.93 -4.85 35.45
C VAL A 387 36.30 -4.04 34.21
N ILE A 388 37.33 -3.18 34.29
CA ILE A 388 37.83 -2.43 33.14
C ILE A 388 38.42 -3.37 32.09
N ALA A 389 39.23 -4.36 32.49
CA ALA A 389 39.82 -5.32 31.57
C ALA A 389 38.77 -6.18 30.84
N ASP A 390 37.73 -6.66 31.55
CA ASP A 390 36.61 -7.39 30.94
C ASP A 390 35.84 -6.50 29.95
N ARG A 391 35.61 -5.23 30.31
CA ARG A 391 34.94 -4.27 29.43
C ARG A 391 35.77 -3.96 28.18
N GLU A 392 37.08 -3.82 28.30
CA GLU A 392 37.98 -3.64 27.16
C GLU A 392 37.99 -4.86 26.24
N GLN A 393 37.98 -6.07 26.81
CA GLN A 393 37.85 -7.31 26.05
C GLN A 393 36.50 -7.38 25.31
N GLN A 394 35.39 -7.04 25.97
CA GLN A 394 34.06 -6.99 25.34
C GLN A 394 34.00 -5.96 24.22
N LEU A 395 34.61 -4.78 24.41
CA LEU A 395 34.73 -3.76 23.35
C LEU A 395 35.58 -4.26 22.17
N GLY A 396 36.63 -5.03 22.41
CA GLY A 396 37.41 -5.68 21.36
C GLY A 396 36.58 -6.68 20.54
N ILE A 397 35.78 -7.51 21.20
CA ILE A 397 34.85 -8.45 20.54
C ILE A 397 33.81 -7.69 19.72
N ALA A 398 33.20 -6.65 20.28
CA ALA A 398 32.20 -5.84 19.59
C ALA A 398 32.79 -5.13 18.35
N ARG A 399 34.02 -4.59 18.44
CA ARG A 399 34.72 -3.99 17.29
C ARG A 399 34.94 -4.99 16.16
N ASN A 400 35.34 -6.22 16.49
CA ASN A 400 35.51 -7.28 15.49
C ASN A 400 34.19 -7.68 14.84
N GLN A 401 33.09 -7.73 15.60
CA GLN A 401 31.76 -8.00 15.05
C GLN A 401 31.29 -6.88 14.10
N VAL A 402 31.52 -5.61 14.46
CA VAL A 402 31.20 -4.47 13.59
C VAL A 402 32.02 -4.52 12.30
N ALA A 403 33.31 -4.84 12.37
CA ALA A 403 34.15 -4.99 11.18
C ALA A 403 33.67 -6.14 10.26
N ALA A 404 33.23 -7.27 10.84
CA ALA A 404 32.67 -8.37 10.07
C ALA A 404 31.36 -7.98 9.37
N LEU A 405 30.45 -7.32 10.07
CA LEU A 405 29.19 -6.83 9.49
C LEU A 405 29.44 -5.77 8.40
N GLN A 406 30.43 -4.90 8.56
CA GLN A 406 30.81 -3.93 7.53
C GLN A 406 31.33 -4.62 6.26
N SER A 407 32.07 -5.72 6.40
CA SER A 407 32.50 -6.54 5.27
C SER A 407 31.31 -7.19 4.56
N GLU A 408 30.37 -7.78 5.31
CA GLU A 408 29.16 -8.41 4.76
C GLU A 408 28.26 -7.38 4.03
N VAL A 409 28.11 -6.18 4.57
CA VAL A 409 27.40 -5.08 3.90
C VAL A 409 28.11 -4.68 2.61
N GLY A 410 29.44 -4.68 2.57
CA GLY A 410 30.22 -4.42 1.36
C GLY A 410 30.00 -5.48 0.28
N GLU A 411 29.97 -6.75 0.65
CA GLU A 411 29.68 -7.87 -0.26
C GLU A 411 28.25 -7.81 -0.81
N LEU A 412 27.27 -7.51 0.05
CA LEU A 412 25.88 -7.34 -0.37
C LEU A 412 25.68 -6.13 -1.29
N ALA A 413 26.39 -5.02 -1.05
CA ALA A 413 26.35 -3.86 -1.92
C ALA A 413 26.90 -4.19 -3.32
N ALA A 414 28.04 -4.88 -3.39
CA ALA A 414 28.60 -5.33 -4.67
C ALA A 414 27.65 -6.28 -5.42
N ALA A 415 27.00 -7.21 -4.71
CA ALA A 415 26.02 -8.12 -5.31
C ALA A 415 24.76 -7.39 -5.83
N LEU A 416 24.35 -6.29 -5.19
CA LEU A 416 23.25 -5.46 -5.67
C LEU A 416 23.64 -4.68 -6.94
N ASP A 417 24.86 -4.16 -7.00
CA ASP A 417 25.39 -3.49 -8.19
C ASP A 417 25.48 -4.45 -9.39
N ASP A 418 25.94 -5.69 -9.16
CA ASP A 418 25.96 -6.74 -10.18
C ASP A 418 24.56 -7.07 -10.70
N ARG A 419 23.56 -7.21 -9.81
CA ARG A 419 22.16 -7.43 -10.21
C ARG A 419 21.56 -6.25 -10.95
N ALA A 420 21.91 -5.02 -10.58
CA ALA A 420 21.47 -3.83 -11.29
C ALA A 420 22.05 -3.78 -12.72
N ALA A 421 23.32 -4.17 -12.88
CA ALA A 421 23.94 -4.30 -14.20
C ALA A 421 23.28 -5.40 -15.05
N GLU A 422 22.95 -6.55 -14.46
CA GLU A 422 22.21 -7.63 -15.13
C GLU A 422 20.81 -7.16 -15.58
N SER A 423 20.08 -6.46 -14.70
CA SER A 423 18.77 -5.88 -15.02
C SER A 423 18.85 -4.90 -16.21
N ALA A 424 19.85 -4.02 -16.22
CA ALA A 424 20.06 -3.09 -17.33
C ALA A 424 20.38 -3.80 -18.67
N GLN A 425 21.13 -4.92 -18.61
CA GLN A 425 21.39 -5.75 -19.79
C GLN A 425 20.12 -6.43 -20.30
N LEU A 426 19.27 -6.95 -19.41
CA LEU A 426 17.99 -7.56 -19.77
C LEU A 426 17.01 -6.55 -20.37
N GLU A 427 16.94 -5.33 -19.83
CA GLU A 427 16.13 -4.26 -20.40
C GLU A 427 16.59 -3.88 -21.81
N THR A 428 17.91 -3.78 -22.02
CA THR A 428 18.50 -3.52 -23.34
C THR A 428 18.18 -4.65 -24.33
N ALA A 429 18.25 -5.91 -23.89
CA ALA A 429 17.89 -7.07 -24.71
C ALA A 429 16.40 -7.10 -25.06
N LEU A 430 15.52 -6.78 -24.10
CA LEU A 430 14.07 -6.70 -24.31
C LEU A 430 13.70 -5.57 -25.28
N ALA A 431 14.35 -4.41 -25.16
CA ALA A 431 14.18 -3.31 -26.10
C ALA A 431 14.60 -3.70 -27.52
N ALA A 432 15.71 -4.43 -27.66
CA ALA A 432 16.16 -4.95 -28.95
C ALA A 432 15.17 -5.96 -29.56
N GLU A 433 14.54 -6.82 -28.75
CA GLU A 433 13.48 -7.72 -29.25
C GLU A 433 12.23 -6.95 -29.67
N ARG A 434 11.74 -6.01 -28.86
CA ARG A 434 10.60 -5.16 -29.23
C ARG A 434 10.82 -4.46 -30.57
N ALA A 435 12.04 -3.98 -30.83
CA ALA A 435 12.40 -3.39 -32.12
C ALA A 435 12.36 -4.41 -33.28
N ARG A 436 12.79 -5.65 -33.05
CA ARG A 436 12.72 -6.73 -34.06
C ARG A 436 11.27 -7.12 -34.36
N LEU A 437 10.43 -7.26 -33.34
CA LEU A 437 9.00 -7.54 -33.49
C LEU A 437 8.29 -6.42 -34.26
N ALA A 438 8.50 -5.15 -33.89
CA ALA A 438 7.93 -4.01 -34.61
C ALA A 438 8.37 -3.98 -36.09
N ALA A 439 9.66 -4.26 -36.37
CA ALA A 439 10.16 -4.37 -37.74
C ALA A 439 9.58 -5.58 -38.51
N SER A 440 9.18 -6.65 -37.81
CA SER A 440 8.50 -7.80 -38.42
C SER A 440 7.04 -7.50 -38.75
N GLU A 441 6.33 -6.81 -37.85
CA GLU A 441 4.95 -6.37 -38.05
C GLU A 441 4.84 -5.37 -39.20
N GLN A 442 5.74 -4.39 -39.26
CA GLN A 442 5.80 -3.44 -40.37
C GLN A 442 6.03 -4.15 -41.72
N ARG A 443 6.87 -5.19 -41.75
CA ARG A 443 7.05 -6.01 -42.96
C ARG A 443 5.78 -6.80 -43.32
N ALA A 444 5.08 -7.34 -42.33
CA ALA A 444 3.82 -8.05 -42.56
C ALA A 444 2.73 -7.11 -43.10
N VAL A 445 2.61 -5.89 -42.56
CA VAL A 445 1.67 -4.87 -43.04
C VAL A 445 2.02 -4.44 -44.47
N ALA A 446 3.30 -4.22 -44.78
CA ALA A 446 3.73 -3.89 -46.13
C ALA A 446 3.43 -5.01 -47.14
N GLN A 447 3.65 -6.27 -46.75
CA GLN A 447 3.30 -7.43 -47.58
C GLN A 447 1.78 -7.58 -47.79
N ALA A 448 0.97 -7.32 -46.76
CA ALA A 448 -0.48 -7.32 -46.87
C ALA A 448 -0.98 -6.24 -47.84
N ALA A 449 -0.45 -5.01 -47.73
CA ALA A 449 -0.77 -3.92 -48.65
C ALA A 449 -0.34 -4.22 -50.10
N GLU A 450 0.79 -4.89 -50.31
CA GLU A 450 1.21 -5.35 -51.64
C GLU A 450 0.28 -6.44 -52.19
N ALA A 451 -0.16 -7.37 -51.34
CA ALA A 451 -1.12 -8.40 -51.72
C ALA A 451 -2.48 -7.82 -52.12
N GLU A 452 -2.98 -6.81 -51.40
CA GLU A 452 -4.21 -6.08 -51.75
C GLU A 452 -4.09 -5.36 -53.10
N ARG A 453 -2.94 -4.72 -53.38
CA ARG A 453 -2.69 -4.09 -54.68
C ARG A 453 -2.70 -5.11 -55.81
N ARG A 454 -2.06 -6.27 -55.63
CA ARG A 454 -2.06 -7.36 -56.64
C ARG A 454 -3.46 -7.93 -56.85
N LEU A 455 -4.28 -8.02 -55.80
CA LEU A 455 -5.67 -8.46 -55.90
C LEU A 455 -6.49 -7.46 -56.72
N ALA A 456 -6.37 -6.15 -56.42
CA ALA A 456 -7.03 -5.10 -57.19
C ALA A 456 -6.60 -5.09 -58.66
N GLU A 457 -5.30 -5.25 -58.95
CA GLU A 457 -4.80 -5.40 -60.33
C GLU A 457 -5.43 -6.61 -61.04
N ALA A 458 -5.50 -7.77 -60.37
CA ALA A 458 -6.13 -8.96 -60.93
C ALA A 458 -7.64 -8.76 -61.21
N GLU A 459 -8.35 -8.05 -60.32
CA GLU A 459 -9.76 -7.70 -60.54
C GLU A 459 -9.94 -6.78 -61.75
N THR A 460 -9.07 -5.79 -61.94
CA THR A 460 -9.14 -4.90 -63.10
C THR A 460 -8.86 -5.64 -64.42
N LEU A 461 -7.88 -6.54 -64.44
CA LEU A 461 -7.60 -7.40 -65.60
C LEU A 461 -8.77 -8.34 -65.90
N GLY A 462 -9.38 -8.94 -64.87
CA GLY A 462 -10.54 -9.79 -65.01
C GLY A 462 -11.80 -9.03 -65.47
N ALA A 463 -11.96 -7.76 -65.10
CA ALA A 463 -13.01 -6.90 -65.62
C ALA A 463 -12.78 -6.54 -67.10
N ALA A 464 -11.53 -6.23 -67.48
CA ALA A 464 -11.16 -5.94 -68.86
C ALA A 464 -11.36 -7.15 -69.80
N GLN A 465 -11.00 -8.36 -69.35
CA GLN A 465 -11.26 -9.59 -70.11
C GLN A 465 -12.76 -9.82 -70.33
N ARG A 466 -13.58 -9.69 -69.29
CA ARG A 466 -15.04 -9.81 -69.41
C ARG A 466 -15.64 -8.78 -70.37
N ALA A 467 -15.15 -7.55 -70.35
CA ALA A 467 -15.56 -6.53 -71.31
C ALA A 467 -15.16 -6.86 -72.76
N ALA A 468 -13.97 -7.43 -72.96
CA ALA A 468 -13.52 -7.89 -74.27
C ALA A 468 -14.35 -9.07 -74.79
N GLU A 469 -14.71 -10.03 -73.93
CA GLU A 469 -15.60 -11.15 -74.26
C GLU A 469 -17.00 -10.67 -74.66
N LEU A 470 -17.58 -9.73 -73.90
CA LEU A 470 -18.86 -9.11 -74.25
C LEU A 470 -18.81 -8.42 -75.61
N LYS A 471 -17.73 -7.67 -75.89
CA LYS A 471 -17.54 -6.99 -77.18
C LYS A 471 -17.33 -7.98 -78.34
N ALA A 472 -16.67 -9.11 -78.09
CA ALA A 472 -16.51 -10.18 -79.06
C ALA A 472 -17.84 -10.90 -79.35
N ALA A 473 -18.70 -11.05 -78.33
CA ALA A 473 -20.05 -11.61 -78.49
C ALA A 473 -21.00 -10.68 -79.27
N GLU A 474 -20.77 -9.36 -79.24
CA GLU A 474 -21.52 -8.36 -80.00
C GLU A 474 -21.08 -8.24 -81.48
N ALA A 475 -19.98 -8.89 -81.88
CA ALA A 475 -19.57 -8.89 -83.27
C ALA A 475 -20.61 -9.61 -84.14
N PRO A 476 -21.05 -9.01 -85.27
CA PRO A 476 -22.10 -9.58 -86.11
C PRO A 476 -21.67 -10.96 -86.59
N ALA A 477 -22.52 -11.95 -86.32
CA ALA A 477 -22.31 -13.34 -86.71
C ALA A 477 -21.96 -13.43 -88.21
N PRO A 478 -20.86 -14.09 -88.59
CA PRO A 478 -20.55 -14.32 -90.00
C PRO A 478 -21.68 -15.14 -90.63
N GLU A 479 -22.04 -14.77 -91.87
CA GLU A 479 -23.12 -15.38 -92.65
C GLU A 479 -23.14 -16.91 -92.59
N PRO A 480 -24.33 -17.52 -92.54
CA PRO A 480 -24.47 -18.96 -92.34
C PRO A 480 -23.94 -19.74 -93.55
N ALA A 481 -22.79 -20.39 -93.37
CA ALA A 481 -22.33 -21.44 -94.26
C ALA A 481 -23.32 -22.64 -94.24
N PRO A 482 -23.50 -23.33 -95.38
CA PRO A 482 -24.57 -24.31 -95.57
C PRO A 482 -24.49 -25.50 -94.61
N ARG A 483 -25.65 -25.81 -94.04
CA ARG A 483 -25.92 -26.92 -93.11
C ARG A 483 -25.48 -28.27 -93.68
N ILE A 484 -24.46 -28.88 -93.06
CA ILE A 484 -24.24 -30.33 -93.12
C ILE A 484 -24.97 -30.95 -91.95
N ALA A 485 -25.90 -31.86 -92.25
CA ALA A 485 -26.70 -32.60 -91.31
C ALA A 485 -25.82 -33.50 -90.42
N VAL A 486 -25.89 -33.30 -89.10
CA VAL A 486 -25.34 -34.22 -88.11
C VAL A 486 -26.47 -34.68 -87.19
N ALA A 487 -26.47 -35.99 -86.99
CA ALA A 487 -27.45 -36.86 -86.37
C ALA A 487 -27.86 -36.49 -84.92
N PRO A 488 -29.04 -36.96 -84.44
CA PRO A 488 -29.56 -36.60 -83.13
C PRO A 488 -28.75 -37.25 -81.99
N PRO A 489 -28.52 -36.55 -80.87
CA PRO A 489 -27.94 -37.16 -79.69
C PRO A 489 -29.01 -37.96 -78.94
N GLN A 490 -28.65 -39.21 -78.64
CA GLN A 490 -29.44 -40.15 -77.87
C GLN A 490 -29.59 -39.68 -76.42
N ALA A 491 -30.75 -40.01 -75.84
CA ALA A 491 -31.06 -39.87 -74.43
C ALA A 491 -30.01 -40.57 -73.55
N VAL A 492 -29.32 -39.80 -72.72
CA VAL A 492 -28.44 -40.32 -71.67
C VAL A 492 -29.28 -40.57 -70.44
N GLY A 493 -29.44 -41.86 -70.11
CA GLY A 493 -30.19 -42.33 -68.96
C GLY A 493 -29.56 -41.91 -67.63
N GLU A 494 -30.43 -41.57 -66.68
CA GLU A 494 -30.14 -41.47 -65.26
C GLU A 494 -29.64 -42.82 -64.74
N LEU A 495 -28.31 -42.95 -64.56
CA LEU A 495 -27.70 -44.00 -63.77
C LEU A 495 -27.38 -43.44 -62.39
N GLY A 496 -28.33 -43.58 -61.47
CA GLY A 496 -28.08 -43.48 -60.04
C GLY A 496 -27.21 -44.64 -59.57
N ALA A 497 -25.90 -44.50 -59.70
CA ALA A 497 -24.94 -45.42 -59.08
C ALA A 497 -24.89 -45.13 -57.58
N THR A 498 -25.53 -45.99 -56.79
CA THR A 498 -25.27 -46.08 -55.35
C THR A 498 -23.81 -46.49 -55.17
N PRO A 499 -23.03 -45.81 -54.32
CA PRO A 499 -21.63 -46.16 -54.09
C PRO A 499 -21.56 -47.60 -53.59
N SER A 500 -20.62 -48.37 -54.13
CA SER A 500 -20.52 -49.78 -53.76
C SER A 500 -20.19 -49.89 -52.27
N GLN A 501 -20.63 -50.99 -51.63
CA GLN A 501 -20.42 -51.21 -50.19
C GLN A 501 -18.93 -51.13 -49.79
N SER A 502 -17.99 -51.35 -50.73
CA SER A 502 -16.55 -51.16 -50.51
C SER A 502 -16.14 -49.68 -50.47
N GLU A 503 -16.73 -48.81 -51.29
CA GLU A 503 -16.48 -47.37 -51.26
C GLU A 503 -17.03 -46.73 -49.99
N GLN A 504 -18.20 -47.18 -49.54
CA GLN A 504 -18.76 -46.75 -48.25
C GLN A 504 -17.84 -47.12 -47.07
N ARG A 505 -17.29 -48.34 -47.06
CA ARG A 505 -16.33 -48.76 -46.01
C ARG A 505 -15.03 -47.94 -46.06
N GLN A 506 -14.52 -47.61 -47.24
CA GLN A 506 -13.34 -46.76 -47.36
C GLN A 506 -13.60 -45.34 -46.86
N LEU A 507 -14.78 -44.77 -47.14
CA LEU A 507 -15.19 -43.47 -46.59
C LEU A 507 -15.26 -43.51 -45.06
N TYR A 508 -15.83 -44.55 -44.45
CA TYR A 508 -15.87 -44.69 -42.99
C TYR A 508 -14.48 -44.79 -42.36
N VAL A 509 -13.54 -45.49 -43.00
CA VAL A 509 -12.15 -45.59 -42.51
C VAL A 509 -11.44 -44.24 -42.59
N VAL A 510 -11.63 -43.49 -43.69
CA VAL A 510 -11.05 -42.14 -43.84
C VAL A 510 -11.62 -41.17 -42.80
N PHE A 511 -12.93 -41.22 -42.54
CA PHE A 511 -13.58 -40.41 -41.50
C PHE A 511 -13.11 -40.78 -40.09
N ALA A 512 -12.97 -42.07 -39.79
CA ALA A 512 -12.45 -42.53 -38.50
C ALA A 512 -11.00 -42.07 -38.27
N LEU A 513 -10.16 -42.13 -39.30
CA LEU A 513 -8.76 -41.68 -39.22
C LEU A 513 -8.69 -40.16 -38.99
N ALA A 514 -9.52 -39.38 -39.70
CA ALA A 514 -9.60 -37.94 -39.51
C ALA A 514 -10.04 -37.57 -38.08
N ALA A 515 -11.02 -38.28 -37.52
CA ALA A 515 -11.49 -38.07 -36.15
C ALA A 515 -10.38 -38.34 -35.11
N VAL A 516 -9.57 -39.39 -35.30
CA VAL A 516 -8.43 -39.71 -34.41
C VAL A 516 -7.35 -38.62 -34.48
N VAL A 517 -7.06 -38.08 -35.67
CA VAL A 517 -6.08 -36.99 -35.84
C VAL A 517 -6.55 -35.71 -35.14
N VAL A 518 -7.83 -35.35 -35.29
CA VAL A 518 -8.41 -34.18 -34.60
C VAL A 518 -8.36 -34.37 -33.08
N LEU A 519 -8.71 -35.55 -32.57
CA LEU A 519 -8.65 -35.86 -31.14
C LEU A 519 -7.22 -35.76 -30.60
N ALA A 520 -6.24 -36.31 -31.32
CA ALA A 520 -4.82 -36.23 -30.96
C ALA A 520 -4.31 -34.77 -30.93
N LEU A 521 -4.73 -33.94 -31.90
CA LEU A 521 -4.39 -32.53 -31.95
C LEU A 521 -4.99 -31.75 -30.76
N LEU A 522 -6.25 -32.04 -30.40
CA LEU A 522 -6.92 -31.42 -29.25
C LEU A 522 -6.24 -31.81 -27.92
N LEU A 523 -5.87 -33.09 -27.77
CA LEU A 523 -5.13 -33.56 -26.60
C LEU A 523 -3.73 -32.95 -26.51
N TRP A 524 -3.05 -32.78 -27.66
CA TRP A 524 -1.74 -32.11 -27.71
C TRP A 524 -1.84 -30.62 -27.35
N LEU A 525 -2.82 -29.89 -27.88
CA LEU A 525 -3.09 -28.49 -27.53
C LEU A 525 -3.44 -28.33 -26.04
N ARG A 526 -4.25 -29.25 -25.48
CA ARG A 526 -4.60 -29.25 -24.06
C ARG A 526 -3.37 -29.51 -23.17
N ARG A 527 -2.49 -30.42 -23.57
CA ARG A 527 -1.23 -30.68 -22.87
C ARG A 527 -0.27 -29.48 -22.92
N ARG A 528 -0.23 -28.73 -24.04
CA ARG A 528 0.56 -27.50 -24.15
C ARG A 528 0.03 -26.36 -23.28
N ARG A 529 -1.28 -26.24 -23.12
CA ARG A 529 -1.90 -25.21 -22.24
C ARG A 529 -1.65 -25.45 -20.76
N GLY A 530 -1.37 -26.69 -20.34
CA GLY A 530 -1.02 -27.00 -18.95
C GLY A 530 0.44 -26.74 -18.58
N ALA A 531 1.31 -26.39 -19.54
CA ALA A 531 2.75 -26.22 -19.34
C ALA A 531 3.22 -24.76 -19.46
N VAL A 532 2.30 -23.81 -19.61
CA VAL A 532 2.63 -22.37 -19.64
C VAL A 532 2.27 -21.79 -18.28
N GLU A 533 3.24 -21.84 -17.38
CA GLU A 533 3.26 -21.04 -16.15
C GLU A 533 3.29 -19.57 -16.57
N VAL A 534 2.35 -18.80 -16.05
CA VAL A 534 2.01 -17.45 -16.50
C VAL A 534 3.04 -16.45 -15.99
N ASP A 535 3.85 -15.91 -16.88
CA ASP A 535 4.61 -14.68 -16.67
C ASP A 535 4.63 -13.83 -17.96
N GLN A 536 3.43 -13.55 -18.49
CA GLN A 536 3.24 -12.58 -19.57
C GLN A 536 2.43 -11.37 -19.07
N PRO A 537 2.94 -10.14 -19.23
CA PRO A 537 2.15 -8.93 -19.00
C PRO A 537 1.14 -8.71 -20.15
N PRO A 538 0.04 -7.97 -19.91
CA PRO A 538 -1.01 -7.76 -20.90
C PRO A 538 -0.52 -6.91 -22.09
N PRO A 539 -1.13 -7.07 -23.29
CA PRO A 539 -0.78 -6.27 -24.47
C PRO A 539 -1.27 -4.82 -24.30
N LEU A 540 -0.38 -3.87 -24.56
CA LEU A 540 -0.69 -2.44 -24.58
C LEU A 540 -1.43 -2.06 -25.87
N LEU A 541 -2.54 -1.33 -25.70
CA LEU A 541 -3.35 -0.71 -26.74
C LEU A 541 -2.55 0.28 -27.60
N ALA A 542 -2.89 0.30 -28.89
CA ALA A 542 -2.35 1.21 -29.90
C ALA A 542 -2.62 2.68 -29.57
N ALA A 543 -1.62 3.53 -29.83
CA ALA A 543 -1.69 4.98 -29.67
C ALA A 543 -2.77 5.61 -30.58
N PRO A 544 -3.55 6.61 -30.11
CA PRO A 544 -4.44 7.36 -30.98
C PRO A 544 -3.63 8.32 -31.87
N GLY A 545 -4.06 8.40 -33.12
CA GLY A 545 -3.45 9.18 -34.18
C GLY A 545 -3.40 10.69 -33.92
N ARG A 546 -2.40 11.32 -34.55
CA ARG A 546 -2.22 12.78 -34.66
C ARG A 546 -3.53 13.49 -35.01
N PHE A 547 -3.93 14.44 -34.17
CA PHE A 547 -4.92 15.45 -34.53
C PHE A 547 -4.34 16.36 -35.63
N VAL A 548 -5.04 16.42 -36.76
CA VAL A 548 -4.81 17.41 -37.82
C VAL A 548 -5.33 18.77 -37.32
N GLN A 549 -4.49 19.79 -37.36
CA GLN A 549 -4.86 21.18 -37.07
C GLN A 549 -5.97 21.64 -38.04
N GLN A 550 -7.10 22.07 -37.48
CA GLN A 550 -8.15 22.79 -38.21
C GLN A 550 -7.78 24.28 -38.29
N PRO A 551 -7.93 24.95 -39.45
CA PRO A 551 -7.56 26.36 -39.59
C PRO A 551 -8.58 27.27 -38.90
N ALA A 552 -8.09 28.41 -38.41
CA ALA A 552 -8.83 29.43 -37.68
C ALA A 552 -10.06 29.94 -38.43
N ILE A 553 -11.24 29.75 -37.83
CA ILE A 553 -12.49 30.41 -38.24
C ILE A 553 -12.62 31.70 -37.42
N ALA A 554 -12.81 32.81 -38.11
CA ALA A 554 -12.95 34.14 -37.56
C ALA A 554 -14.20 34.27 -36.66
N GLU A 555 -14.02 34.92 -35.49
CA GLU A 555 -15.09 35.27 -34.55
C GLU A 555 -16.13 36.21 -35.19
N PRO A 556 -17.43 35.90 -35.08
CA PRO A 556 -18.48 36.88 -35.30
C PRO A 556 -18.72 37.76 -34.05
N PRO A 557 -19.19 39.00 -34.22
CA PRO A 557 -19.32 39.97 -33.12
C PRO A 557 -20.46 39.61 -32.17
N ARG A 558 -20.19 39.77 -30.87
CA ARG A 558 -21.14 39.54 -29.77
C ARG A 558 -22.28 40.55 -29.81
N PRO A 559 -23.56 40.14 -29.71
CA PRO A 559 -24.65 41.07 -29.45
C PRO A 559 -24.66 41.46 -27.96
N VAL A 560 -24.80 42.76 -27.71
CA VAL A 560 -25.08 43.33 -26.39
C VAL A 560 -26.53 43.00 -26.04
N VAL A 561 -26.74 42.20 -24.99
CA VAL A 561 -28.07 41.97 -24.42
C VAL A 561 -28.17 42.74 -23.11
N GLU A 562 -29.09 43.70 -23.13
CA GLU A 562 -29.52 44.57 -22.05
C GLU A 562 -30.29 43.75 -20.99
N MET A 563 -29.81 43.74 -19.75
CA MET A 563 -30.47 43.08 -18.63
C MET A 563 -31.67 43.90 -18.15
N ALA A 564 -32.87 43.49 -18.57
CA ALA A 564 -34.12 43.92 -17.96
C ALA A 564 -34.35 43.19 -16.63
N ALA A 565 -34.56 43.96 -15.56
CA ALA A 565 -34.91 43.48 -14.24
C ALA A 565 -36.34 42.92 -14.21
N VAL A 566 -36.51 41.64 -13.88
CA VAL A 566 -37.80 41.04 -13.54
C VAL A 566 -37.83 40.75 -12.04
N ALA A 567 -38.69 41.50 -11.35
CA ALA A 567 -39.04 41.32 -9.96
C ALA A 567 -39.80 39.98 -9.77
N SER A 568 -39.32 39.16 -8.83
CA SER A 568 -40.08 38.00 -8.34
C SER A 568 -40.44 38.23 -6.87
N ALA A 569 -41.75 38.25 -6.61
CA ALA A 569 -42.36 38.46 -5.32
C ALA A 569 -42.11 37.26 -4.39
N ARG A 570 -41.60 37.52 -3.18
CA ARG A 570 -41.70 36.60 -2.04
C ARG A 570 -42.36 37.31 -0.87
N ALA A 571 -43.41 36.66 -0.34
CA ALA A 571 -44.25 37.10 0.76
C ALA A 571 -43.46 37.23 2.09
N PRO A 572 -43.84 38.18 2.97
CA PRO A 572 -43.18 38.36 4.25
C PRO A 572 -43.74 37.43 5.33
N VAL A 573 -42.86 36.71 6.02
CA VAL A 573 -43.15 36.03 7.29
C VAL A 573 -43.05 37.05 8.42
N THR A 574 -44.17 37.34 9.06
CA THR A 574 -44.29 38.20 10.24
C THR A 574 -43.65 37.57 11.47
N ARG A 575 -42.67 38.25 12.09
CA ARG A 575 -42.30 38.06 13.50
C ARG A 575 -42.82 39.25 14.34
N PRO A 576 -43.37 39.02 15.53
CA PRO A 576 -43.97 40.08 16.34
C PRO A 576 -42.91 41.01 16.93
N ARG A 577 -43.16 42.30 16.74
CA ARG A 577 -42.36 43.45 17.20
C ARG A 577 -42.75 43.80 18.63
N ALA A 578 -41.88 43.50 19.59
CA ALA A 578 -42.00 44.04 20.95
C ALA A 578 -41.52 45.50 20.97
N LYS A 579 -42.34 46.38 21.56
CA LYS A 579 -42.15 47.83 21.65
C LYS A 579 -41.03 48.15 22.64
N SER A 580 -40.03 48.91 22.18
CA SER A 580 -39.00 49.53 23.02
C SER A 580 -39.57 50.77 23.73
N GLN A 581 -39.58 50.77 25.06
CA GLN A 581 -39.67 51.99 25.87
C GLN A 581 -38.26 52.50 26.19
N PRO A 582 -37.97 53.80 26.06
CA PRO A 582 -36.72 54.39 26.52
C PRO A 582 -36.86 54.87 27.96
N GLY A 583 -35.92 54.47 28.83
CA GLY A 583 -35.76 55.05 30.17
C GLY A 583 -35.98 54.08 31.32
N GLN A 584 -35.04 53.16 31.53
CA GLN A 584 -34.76 52.61 32.86
C GLN A 584 -33.28 52.25 32.97
N THR A 585 -32.56 53.03 33.78
CA THR A 585 -31.20 52.74 34.26
C THR A 585 -31.22 51.52 35.16
N ILE A 586 -30.68 50.40 34.66
CA ILE A 586 -30.38 49.22 35.48
C ILE A 586 -29.04 49.48 36.20
N LYS A 587 -29.10 49.66 37.52
CA LYS A 587 -27.93 49.64 38.40
C LYS A 587 -27.45 48.19 38.54
N LEU A 588 -26.35 47.82 37.86
CA LEU A 588 -25.60 46.62 38.19
C LEU A 588 -24.74 46.91 39.42
N ASN A 589 -25.23 46.50 40.58
CA ASN A 589 -24.41 46.37 41.79
C ASN A 589 -23.60 45.08 41.71
N GLY A 590 -22.28 45.17 41.99
CA GLY A 590 -21.54 44.00 42.45
C GLY A 590 -20.17 43.72 41.83
N ILE A 591 -19.35 44.73 41.50
CA ILE A 591 -17.89 44.53 41.45
C ILE A 591 -17.23 45.72 42.13
N THR A 592 -16.78 45.50 43.36
CA THR A 592 -15.96 46.47 44.10
C THR A 592 -14.64 46.67 43.36
N PRO A 593 -14.21 47.91 43.10
CA PRO A 593 -12.91 48.15 42.46
C PRO A 593 -11.79 47.58 43.34
N PRO A 594 -10.70 47.05 42.75
CA PRO A 594 -9.59 46.48 43.50
C PRO A 594 -9.06 47.51 44.50
N SER A 595 -8.86 47.07 45.74
CA SER A 595 -8.31 47.89 46.82
C SER A 595 -6.95 48.47 46.42
N ALA A 596 -6.52 49.54 47.10
CA ALA A 596 -5.21 50.12 46.87
C ALA A 596 -4.09 49.08 46.99
N ASP A 597 -4.23 48.13 47.92
CA ASP A 597 -3.29 47.03 48.12
C ASP A 597 -3.30 46.02 46.96
N ALA A 598 -4.48 45.72 46.40
CA ALA A 598 -4.57 44.86 45.21
C ALA A 598 -3.95 45.51 43.97
N ARG A 599 -4.05 46.85 43.84
CA ARG A 599 -3.36 47.60 42.78
C ARG A 599 -1.85 47.68 43.02
N ALA A 600 -1.42 47.82 44.27
CA ALA A 600 0.00 47.78 44.64
C ALA A 600 0.62 46.40 44.38
N ALA A 601 -0.10 45.32 44.71
CA ALA A 601 0.32 43.94 44.42
C ALA A 601 0.37 43.66 42.91
N MET A 602 -0.60 44.15 42.13
CA MET A 602 -0.55 44.05 40.66
C MET A 602 0.61 44.85 40.05
N LYS A 603 0.93 46.04 40.61
CA LYS A 603 2.07 46.85 40.17
C LYS A 603 3.40 46.18 40.54
N ALA A 604 3.51 45.61 41.73
CA ALA A 604 4.67 44.84 42.18
C ALA A 604 4.88 43.58 41.32
N GLY A 605 3.81 42.84 41.00
CA GLY A 605 3.85 41.69 40.11
C GLY A 605 4.24 42.06 38.67
N LYS A 606 3.81 43.23 38.18
CA LYS A 606 4.23 43.75 36.86
C LYS A 606 5.70 44.15 36.84
N ALA A 607 6.19 44.77 37.92
CA ALA A 607 7.61 45.12 38.09
C ALA A 607 8.50 43.87 38.22
N GLN A 608 8.07 42.85 38.97
CA GLN A 608 8.78 41.58 39.10
C GLN A 608 8.82 40.79 37.79
N ARG A 609 7.75 40.84 36.97
CA ARG A 609 7.73 40.28 35.60
C ARG A 609 8.56 41.06 34.58
N ALA A 610 8.83 42.34 34.83
CA ALA A 610 9.75 43.15 34.03
C ALA A 610 11.21 42.89 34.45
N ALA A 611 11.47 42.73 35.74
CA ALA A 611 12.76 42.35 36.31
C ALA A 611 13.18 40.91 35.90
N LEU A 612 12.24 39.96 35.89
CA LEU A 612 12.49 38.60 35.40
C LEU A 612 12.68 38.53 33.88
N ARG A 613 12.12 39.49 33.11
CA ARG A 613 12.34 39.59 31.66
C ARG A 613 13.71 40.18 31.34
N SER A 614 14.15 41.20 32.08
CA SER A 614 15.49 41.78 31.96
C SER A 614 16.57 40.80 32.43
N ALA A 615 16.37 40.11 33.56
CA ALA A 615 17.28 39.05 34.01
C ALA A 615 17.30 37.80 33.11
N GLY A 616 16.23 37.55 32.34
CA GLY A 616 16.14 36.44 31.39
C GLY A 616 16.69 36.75 29.99
N GLN A 617 16.82 38.03 29.61
CA GLN A 617 17.40 38.44 28.32
C GLN A 617 18.93 38.40 28.32
N ASP A 618 19.57 38.54 29.49
CA ASP A 618 21.04 38.49 29.60
C ASP A 618 21.61 37.06 29.79
N ALA A 619 20.74 36.05 29.95
CA ALA A 619 21.15 34.65 30.18
C ALA A 619 20.71 33.66 29.07
N GLY A 620 20.09 34.13 27.98
CA GLY A 620 19.31 33.28 27.07
C GLY A 620 19.87 33.03 25.66
N THR A 621 21.02 33.60 25.29
CA THR A 621 21.69 33.31 24.02
C THR A 621 23.09 32.78 24.27
N ALA A 622 23.18 31.71 25.07
CA ALA A 622 24.28 30.79 24.89
C ALA A 622 24.06 30.11 23.53
N THR A 623 24.78 30.58 22.51
CA THR A 623 24.90 29.90 21.23
C THR A 623 25.35 28.47 21.53
N LEU A 624 24.40 27.54 21.51
CA LEU A 624 24.72 26.12 21.61
C LEU A 624 25.64 25.83 20.43
N GLY A 625 26.87 25.43 20.74
CA GLY A 625 27.89 25.21 19.72
C GLY A 625 27.40 24.19 18.69
N PRO A 626 27.87 24.27 17.44
CA PRO A 626 27.51 23.32 16.38
C PRO A 626 27.78 21.85 16.77
N GLU A 627 28.67 21.61 17.73
CA GLU A 627 28.95 20.29 18.31
C GLU A 627 27.75 19.68 19.03
N ALA A 628 27.02 20.45 19.86
CA ALA A 628 25.87 19.93 20.60
C ALA A 628 24.69 19.59 19.66
N GLU A 629 24.54 20.34 18.57
CA GLU A 629 23.57 20.04 17.52
C GLU A 629 23.96 18.78 16.73
N ALA A 630 25.25 18.61 16.43
CA ALA A 630 25.77 17.41 15.78
C ALA A 630 25.57 16.15 16.65
N ASP A 631 25.78 16.25 17.97
CA ASP A 631 25.57 15.15 18.91
C ASP A 631 24.10 14.72 18.97
N ALA A 632 23.17 15.68 19.06
CA ALA A 632 21.74 15.41 19.02
C ALA A 632 21.30 14.78 17.68
N ALA A 633 21.84 15.27 16.57
CA ALA A 633 21.60 14.72 15.23
C ALA A 633 22.16 13.30 15.05
N GLY A 634 23.26 12.99 15.73
CA GLY A 634 23.91 11.68 15.73
C GLY A 634 23.21 10.63 16.59
N HIS A 635 22.32 11.04 17.51
CA HIS A 635 21.65 10.11 18.43
C HIS A 635 20.83 9.03 17.68
N PRO A 636 20.95 7.73 18.03
CA PRO A 636 20.35 6.64 17.27
C PRO A 636 18.81 6.74 17.17
N ILE A 637 18.15 7.29 18.18
CA ILE A 637 16.70 7.57 18.19
C ILE A 637 16.33 8.59 17.11
N VAL A 638 17.11 9.66 16.97
CA VAL A 638 16.88 10.70 15.94
C VAL A 638 17.19 10.15 14.56
N GLN A 639 18.24 9.34 14.42
CA GLN A 639 18.55 8.66 13.16
C GLN A 639 17.43 7.70 12.73
N ALA A 640 16.85 6.94 13.66
CA ALA A 640 15.73 6.04 13.37
C ALA A 640 14.52 6.82 12.85
N LEU A 641 14.17 7.94 13.49
CA LEU A 641 13.08 8.83 13.04
C LEU A 641 13.36 9.47 11.68
N ARG A 642 14.57 10.00 11.45
CA ARG A 642 14.96 10.60 10.15
C ARG A 642 14.90 9.60 9.00
N LYS A 643 15.19 8.32 9.27
CA LYS A 643 15.09 7.22 8.29
C LYS A 643 13.66 6.69 8.12
N GLY A 644 12.68 7.23 8.85
CA GLY A 644 11.30 6.72 8.85
C GLY A 644 11.16 5.32 9.46
N ASN A 645 12.17 4.82 10.18
CA ASN A 645 12.14 3.50 10.80
C ASN A 645 11.46 3.56 12.17
N LEU A 646 10.13 3.68 12.15
CA LEU A 646 9.31 3.77 13.35
C LEU A 646 9.48 2.57 14.29
N PRO A 647 9.54 1.30 13.82
CA PRO A 647 9.77 0.16 14.71
C PRO A 647 11.09 0.25 15.49
N LEU A 648 12.17 0.69 14.85
CA LEU A 648 13.46 0.89 15.52
C LEU A 648 13.41 2.05 16.52
N PHE A 649 12.76 3.15 16.17
CA PHE A 649 12.51 4.25 17.11
C PHE A 649 11.74 3.76 18.34
N GLU A 650 10.64 3.03 18.15
CA GLU A 650 9.81 2.52 19.24
C GLU A 650 10.58 1.56 20.14
N LEU A 651 11.44 0.72 19.57
CA LEU A 651 12.32 -0.17 20.31
C LEU A 651 13.30 0.62 21.19
N LEU A 652 14.08 1.52 20.58
CA LEU A 652 15.11 2.31 21.28
C LEU A 652 14.50 3.24 22.34
N PHE A 653 13.39 3.90 22.01
CA PHE A 653 12.71 4.79 22.92
C PHE A 653 11.94 4.01 24.00
N GLY A 654 11.47 2.80 23.70
CA GLY A 654 10.86 1.89 24.67
C GLY A 654 11.87 1.40 25.70
N GLU A 655 13.08 1.04 25.25
CA GLU A 655 14.20 0.68 26.12
C GLU A 655 14.61 1.85 27.02
N LEU A 656 14.72 3.06 26.46
CA LEU A 656 15.08 4.26 27.21
C LEU A 656 14.05 4.62 28.30
N THR A 657 12.76 4.38 28.04
CA THR A 657 11.65 4.86 28.87
C THR A 657 11.00 3.77 29.71
N GLY A 658 11.29 2.51 29.45
CA GLY A 658 10.61 1.36 30.06
C GLY A 658 9.12 1.24 29.70
N LEU A 659 8.66 1.95 28.67
CA LEU A 659 7.28 1.91 28.20
C LEU A 659 7.09 0.82 27.14
N ARG A 660 5.91 0.21 27.11
CA ARG A 660 5.55 -0.77 26.07
C ARG A 660 5.12 -0.07 24.79
N ALA A 661 5.28 -0.75 23.64
CA ALA A 661 4.97 -0.19 22.32
C ALA A 661 3.60 0.52 22.21
N PRO A 662 2.47 -0.02 22.72
CA PRO A 662 1.18 0.68 22.63
C PRO A 662 1.14 2.01 23.40
N GLN A 663 1.83 2.09 24.54
CA GLN A 663 1.91 3.32 25.34
C GLN A 663 2.80 4.34 24.66
N LEU A 664 3.94 3.87 24.18
CA LEU A 664 4.92 4.67 23.49
C LEU A 664 4.32 5.27 22.23
N GLN A 665 3.58 4.50 21.44
CA GLN A 665 2.84 4.99 20.27
C GLN A 665 1.84 6.08 20.65
N ARG A 666 1.09 5.92 21.75
CA ARG A 666 0.16 6.94 22.23
C ARG A 666 0.88 8.23 22.67
N ILE A 667 2.06 8.11 23.26
CA ILE A 667 2.84 9.26 23.76
C ILE A 667 3.59 9.96 22.63
N ALA A 668 4.25 9.18 21.77
CA ALA A 668 5.09 9.65 20.68
C ALA A 668 4.29 10.09 19.46
N TYR A 669 3.09 9.55 19.23
CA TYR A 669 2.24 9.91 18.08
C TYR A 669 0.86 10.45 18.48
N GLY A 670 0.53 10.49 19.77
CA GLY A 670 -0.74 11.03 20.26
C GLY A 670 -0.59 12.34 21.04
N GLY A 671 -1.66 13.13 21.07
CA GLY A 671 -1.72 14.42 21.78
C GLY A 671 -0.94 15.55 21.09
N ARG A 672 -0.69 16.64 21.83
CA ARG A 672 0.04 17.83 21.34
C ARG A 672 1.55 17.85 21.67
N GLY A 673 2.09 16.72 22.15
CA GLY A 673 3.50 16.58 22.56
C GLY A 673 3.74 16.74 24.07
N GLU A 674 2.72 17.10 24.84
CA GLU A 674 2.79 17.25 26.30
C GLU A 674 3.26 15.97 27.01
N ASP A 675 2.71 14.82 26.62
CA ASP A 675 3.12 13.52 27.18
C ASP A 675 4.58 13.19 26.81
N LEU A 676 5.01 13.56 25.61
CA LEU A 676 6.39 13.35 25.15
C LEU A 676 7.36 14.21 25.97
N VAL A 677 6.99 15.46 26.30
CA VAL A 677 7.75 16.31 27.22
C VAL A 677 7.95 15.62 28.56
N ILE A 678 6.87 15.05 29.13
CA ILE A 678 6.93 14.36 30.43
C ILE A 678 7.88 13.17 30.35
N VAL A 679 7.78 12.33 29.32
CA VAL A 679 8.64 11.15 29.19
C VAL A 679 10.10 11.54 29.00
N CYS A 680 10.42 12.41 28.04
CA CYS A 680 11.78 12.86 27.78
C CYS A 680 12.40 13.53 29.00
N ARG A 681 11.63 14.34 29.73
CA ARG A 681 12.09 14.99 30.95
C ARG A 681 12.34 13.99 32.08
N ALA A 682 11.52 12.94 32.19
CA ALA A 682 11.67 11.92 33.22
C ALA A 682 12.96 11.10 33.07
N VAL A 683 13.33 10.76 31.83
CA VAL A 683 14.54 9.98 31.50
C VAL A 683 15.81 10.83 31.38
N GLY A 684 15.69 12.16 31.48
CA GLY A 684 16.83 13.07 31.40
C GLY A 684 17.37 13.30 29.98
N VAL A 685 16.54 13.11 28.94
CA VAL A 685 16.88 13.50 27.56
C VAL A 685 17.14 14.99 27.51
N ASP A 686 18.26 15.45 26.94
CA ASP A 686 18.58 16.87 26.86
C ASP A 686 17.60 17.64 25.96
N LYS A 687 17.60 18.97 26.08
CA LYS A 687 16.63 19.84 25.38
C LYS A 687 16.78 19.78 23.85
N LEU A 688 18.00 19.64 23.33
CA LEU A 688 18.25 19.60 21.89
C LEU A 688 17.76 18.28 21.28
N LEU A 689 18.08 17.16 21.95
CA LEU A 689 17.59 15.85 21.58
C LEU A 689 16.05 15.78 21.68
N PHE A 690 15.47 16.32 22.76
CA PHE A 690 14.02 16.44 22.90
C PHE A 690 13.40 17.23 21.73
N GLY A 691 13.94 18.40 21.40
CA GLY A 691 13.46 19.21 20.28
C GLY A 691 13.51 18.45 18.95
N SER A 692 14.58 17.70 18.70
CA SER A 692 14.72 16.87 17.51
C SER A 692 13.68 15.75 17.46
N ILE A 693 13.46 15.03 18.58
CA ILE A 693 12.43 13.98 18.66
C ILE A 693 11.03 14.59 18.47
N PHE A 694 10.75 15.74 19.09
CA PHE A 694 9.45 16.41 18.98
C PHE A 694 9.16 16.83 17.54
N LEU A 695 10.06 17.54 16.85
CA LEU A 695 9.83 17.98 15.47
C LEU A 695 9.61 16.80 14.52
N LEU A 696 10.42 15.75 14.64
CA LEU A 696 10.29 14.56 13.79
C LEU A 696 8.99 13.80 14.08
N THR A 697 8.60 13.68 15.34
CA THR A 697 7.34 13.01 15.71
C THR A 697 6.10 13.87 15.45
N ASP A 698 6.20 15.19 15.48
CA ASP A 698 5.11 16.10 15.13
C ASP A 698 4.82 16.08 13.63
N HIS A 699 5.86 15.97 12.80
CA HIS A 699 5.70 15.75 11.36
C HIS A 699 4.93 14.44 11.07
N LEU A 700 5.22 13.37 11.80
CA LEU A 700 4.49 12.10 11.69
C LEU A 700 3.02 12.19 12.17
N ARG A 701 2.68 13.18 13.00
CA ARG A 701 1.30 13.46 13.42
C ARG A 701 0.53 14.28 12.38
N GLY A 702 1.17 14.70 11.30
CA GLY A 702 0.61 15.64 10.32
C GLY A 702 0.67 17.10 10.78
N GLY A 703 1.56 17.44 11.71
CA GLY A 703 1.90 18.83 11.98
C GLY A 703 2.65 19.42 10.78
N ASP A 704 2.17 20.54 10.26
CA ASP A 704 2.91 21.29 9.24
C ASP A 704 4.05 22.04 9.93
N ALA A 705 5.28 21.77 9.50
CA ALA A 705 6.48 22.39 10.05
C ALA A 705 6.49 23.92 9.85
N GLU A 706 5.74 24.42 8.86
CA GLU A 706 5.64 25.84 8.55
C GLU A 706 4.53 26.57 9.36
N GLU A 707 3.51 25.87 9.88
CA GLU A 707 2.30 26.54 10.41
C GLU A 707 2.26 26.76 11.93
N GLU A 708 3.10 26.15 12.78
CA GLU A 708 3.02 26.36 14.25
C GLU A 708 4.37 26.54 14.98
N PRO A 709 5.20 27.55 14.65
CA PRO A 709 6.38 27.90 15.45
C PRO A 709 6.03 28.24 16.91
N GLU A 710 4.83 28.79 17.15
CA GLU A 710 4.33 29.09 18.48
C GLU A 710 4.12 27.85 19.34
N ARG A 711 3.61 26.75 18.75
CA ARG A 711 3.42 25.48 19.46
C ARG A 711 4.75 24.84 19.82
N THR A 712 5.70 24.85 18.89
CA THR A 712 7.07 24.36 19.17
C THR A 712 7.68 25.15 20.33
N ALA A 713 7.53 26.47 20.33
CA ALA A 713 8.00 27.32 21.43
C ALA A 713 7.27 27.05 22.76
N GLU A 714 5.96 26.78 22.73
CA GLU A 714 5.17 26.42 23.91
C GLU A 714 5.63 25.09 24.52
N ILE A 715 5.83 24.06 23.68
CA ILE A 715 6.28 22.74 24.11
C ILE A 715 7.70 22.79 24.68
N LEU A 716 8.62 23.55 24.07
CA LEU A 716 9.96 23.75 24.62
C LEU A 716 9.94 24.51 25.96
N ARG A 717 9.05 25.50 26.12
CA ARG A 717 8.85 26.18 27.42
C ARG A 717 8.27 25.25 28.47
N MET A 718 7.38 24.34 28.08
CA MET A 718 6.85 23.31 28.98
C MET A 718 7.98 22.38 29.46
N TYR A 719 8.85 21.95 28.55
CA TYR A 719 10.02 21.13 28.87
C TYR A 719 10.94 21.81 29.89
N ASP A 720 11.24 23.10 29.71
CA ASP A 720 12.08 23.87 30.65
C ASP A 720 11.45 24.01 32.05
N ARG A 721 10.13 24.17 32.11
CA ARG A 721 9.39 24.39 33.36
C ARG A 721 9.13 23.12 34.14
N LEU A 722 9.10 21.96 33.48
CA LEU A 722 8.73 20.69 34.10
C LEU A 722 9.89 20.16 34.97
N PRO A 723 9.73 20.03 36.31
CA PRO A 723 10.77 19.45 37.15
C PRO A 723 10.93 17.95 36.85
N SER A 724 12.17 17.49 36.73
CA SER A 724 12.49 16.07 36.44
C SER A 724 11.85 15.11 37.45
N ALA A 725 11.85 15.47 38.74
CA ALA A 725 11.24 14.66 39.79
C ALA A 725 9.71 14.50 39.63
N THR A 726 9.03 15.53 39.11
CA THR A 726 7.60 15.46 38.81
C THR A 726 7.35 14.57 37.60
N ALA A 727 8.15 14.73 36.55
CA ALA A 727 8.07 13.93 35.34
C ALA A 727 8.29 12.43 35.64
N GLN A 728 9.29 12.09 36.45
CA GLN A 728 9.58 10.72 36.89
C GLN A 728 8.40 10.08 37.62
N LYS A 729 7.73 10.81 38.52
CA LYS A 729 6.52 10.30 39.22
C LYS A 729 5.41 9.93 38.25
N VAL A 730 5.20 10.75 37.22
CA VAL A 730 4.18 10.49 36.18
C VAL A 730 4.58 9.28 35.33
N LEU A 731 5.84 9.19 34.89
CA LEU A 731 6.34 8.05 34.13
C LEU A 731 6.23 6.75 34.93
N THR A 732 6.64 6.73 36.19
CA THR A 732 6.50 5.54 37.06
C THR A 732 5.04 5.14 37.23
N LYS A 733 4.11 6.09 37.34
CA LYS A 733 2.67 5.81 37.37
C LYS A 733 2.20 5.16 36.07
N TRP A 734 2.65 5.65 34.91
CA TRP A 734 2.31 5.06 33.61
C TRP A 734 2.89 3.66 33.41
N GLN A 735 4.13 3.42 33.85
CA GLN A 735 4.77 2.11 33.84
C GLN A 735 4.00 1.10 34.72
N ARG A 736 3.53 1.52 35.90
CA ARG A 736 2.78 0.67 36.84
C ARG A 736 1.36 0.37 36.38
N ASN A 737 0.60 1.40 36.02
CA ASN A 737 -0.83 1.27 35.69
C ASN A 737 -1.08 0.34 34.50
N TRP A 738 -0.08 0.17 33.63
CA TRP A 738 -0.18 -0.69 32.44
C TRP A 738 0.39 -2.09 32.64
N GLY A 739 1.16 -2.29 33.72
CA GLY A 739 1.63 -3.61 34.15
C GLY A 739 0.59 -4.41 34.95
N GLY A 740 -0.42 -3.71 35.47
CA GLY A 740 -1.49 -4.26 36.33
C GLY A 740 -2.69 -4.85 35.58
N ASP A 741 -2.93 -4.48 34.32
CA ASP A 741 -3.93 -5.11 33.44
C ASP A 741 -3.47 -6.48 32.89
N ARG A 742 -2.63 -7.19 33.66
CA ARG A 742 -2.54 -8.64 33.55
C ARG A 742 -3.78 -9.20 34.19
N CYS A 743 -4.70 -9.71 33.37
CA CYS A 743 -5.74 -10.68 33.73
C CYS A 743 -6.00 -10.79 35.23
N GLN A 744 -6.81 -9.89 35.80
CA GLN A 744 -7.72 -10.38 36.83
C GLN A 744 -8.65 -11.33 36.08
N GLU A 745 -8.31 -12.62 36.08
CA GLU A 745 -9.33 -13.65 35.89
C GLU A 745 -10.46 -13.28 36.85
N PRO A 746 -11.71 -13.14 36.38
CA PRO A 746 -12.82 -13.04 37.30
C PRO A 746 -12.75 -14.30 38.16
N SER A 747 -12.53 -14.15 39.46
CA SER A 747 -12.69 -15.29 40.37
C SER A 747 -14.08 -15.84 40.11
N ALA A 748 -14.13 -17.11 39.70
CA ALA A 748 -15.36 -17.83 39.49
C ALA A 748 -16.05 -18.01 40.85
N ASP A 749 -16.75 -16.98 41.29
CA ASP A 749 -17.68 -16.99 42.42
C ASP A 749 -18.71 -15.87 42.16
N VAL A 750 -19.65 -16.13 41.23
CA VAL A 750 -21.10 -15.81 41.30
C VAL A 750 -21.83 -16.77 40.37
#